data_AF-A0AA87Y6J1-F1
#
_entry.id   AF-A0AA87Y6J1-F1
#
_cell.length_a   1.000
_cell.length_b   1.000
_cell.length_c   1.000
_cell.angle_alpha   90.00
_cell.angle_beta   90.00
_cell.angle_gamma   90.00
#
_symmetry.space_group_name_H-M   'P 1'
#
loop_
_entity.id
_entity.type
_entity.pdbx_description
1 polymer ?
#
loop_
_entity_poly.entity_id
_entity_poly.type
_entity_poly.pdbx_seq_one_letter_code
_entity_poly.pdbx_strand_id
1 'polypeptide(L)'
;MRDRDGQRIPVLGVDGSDATIAGGTERLPTIECSHSNVARLFGAHTPTNLESGIFSYYIPGVGTPFPEIGELTESAGGKAFAAGGEARIIFALLQVINSVHGTLKGKPRLKDDAVGALAKSYRRAVATPPPPGDDRMRGSPLVEFFSEHIELLRQMLIAAAKPHIPSITLDVFGFSRGAAEAVAFCHMFDELLEKGKFAGIAASINFLGIFDTVASVFIGDSVAKTLPIPDRAADGHWAWASRILDDLPGCIRSGRHYIAAHEQRMNFPVTTLNGSREFKQVYFPGVHSDVGGGYAPGEGGKGRGAQSEMLSQIPLAYMYKEALLEGVPLLLYDEFPLALKDDFSVSKGLASAWEAYTEALIDRSDGTDHGDRLKRHMKLYYDWRAVRLESMRQCQFFVSASKQSQQDLDDSNRLLKGDLVLMRRRRLPPDARPELDDRQKQSANQWVWVHANDPLDAWEVFALNCFLYPDPPNSRVTAFFDDFMHDSIAGFYLAGEVTEYDKRVKIAEVLKKPPNSLKGFNKKIVEHWNLCHSLAKRKKLGESLNEEELLLAREAETGTPYPIMTDEDTKDMRNGMITTQTSTRREGGGYFLRRGYFPRDGIIFKKHLTYPDNLSRSAQVIRVQRAGKPDELYEAYWSNSVESDVSRNGRLAVV
;
A
#
# COMPACT_ATOMS: atom_id res chain seq x y z
N MET A 1 -7.83 14.55 -1.93
CA MET A 1 -6.53 14.66 -1.28
C MET A 1 -6.53 15.87 -0.37
N ARG A 2 -6.03 15.63 0.83
CA ARG A 2 -5.78 16.63 1.83
C ARG A 2 -4.30 16.60 2.16
N ASP A 3 -3.74 17.72 2.59
CA ASP A 3 -2.34 17.77 3.00
C ASP A 3 -2.13 16.98 4.31
N ARG A 4 -0.88 16.97 4.80
CA ARG A 4 -0.53 16.27 6.05
C ARG A 4 -1.34 16.74 7.26
N ASP A 5 -1.81 17.98 7.20
CA ASP A 5 -2.58 18.62 8.27
C ASP A 5 -4.08 18.36 8.13
N GLY A 6 -4.52 17.71 7.06
CA GLY A 6 -5.93 17.40 6.80
C GLY A 6 -6.70 18.51 6.11
N GLN A 7 -6.02 19.50 5.51
CA GLN A 7 -6.67 20.57 4.73
C GLN A 7 -6.87 20.16 3.28
N ARG A 8 -7.98 20.56 2.66
CA ARG A 8 -8.26 20.22 1.25
C ARG A 8 -7.25 20.91 0.33
N ILE A 9 -6.57 20.11 -0.50
CA ILE A 9 -5.74 20.66 -1.57
C ILE A 9 -6.66 21.36 -2.59
N PRO A 10 -6.38 22.62 -2.96
CA PRO A 10 -7.14 23.33 -3.99
C PRO A 10 -7.14 22.56 -5.32
N VAL A 11 -8.28 22.56 -6.03
CA VAL A 11 -8.28 22.13 -7.43
C VAL A 11 -7.77 23.29 -8.27
N LEU A 12 -6.57 23.13 -8.84
CA LEU A 12 -6.03 24.09 -9.79
C LEU A 12 -6.81 23.96 -11.10
N GLY A 13 -7.18 25.09 -11.71
CA GLY A 13 -7.72 25.10 -13.07
C GLY A 13 -6.74 24.43 -14.03
N VAL A 14 -7.26 23.73 -15.03
CA VAL A 14 -6.47 23.05 -16.09
C VAL A 14 -5.65 24.06 -16.94
N ASP A 15 -5.76 25.36 -16.66
CA ASP A 15 -5.01 26.48 -17.23
C ASP A 15 -4.28 27.35 -16.18
N GLY A 16 -4.23 26.93 -14.91
CA GLY A 16 -3.55 27.68 -13.85
C GLY A 16 -4.28 28.93 -13.35
N SER A 17 -5.54 29.16 -13.73
CA SER A 17 -6.36 30.27 -13.21
C SER A 17 -7.49 29.79 -12.30
N ASP A 18 -7.66 30.52 -11.19
CA ASP A 18 -8.62 30.44 -10.07
C ASP A 18 -9.34 29.11 -9.73
N ALA A 19 -9.17 28.72 -8.46
CA ALA A 19 -9.78 27.58 -7.80
C ALA A 19 -11.31 27.63 -7.91
N THR A 20 -11.88 26.80 -8.79
CA THR A 20 -13.33 26.74 -9.02
C THR A 20 -14.09 26.02 -7.89
N ILE A 21 -13.36 25.28 -7.03
CA ILE A 21 -13.87 24.64 -5.82
C ILE A 21 -12.87 24.95 -4.70
N ALA A 22 -13.22 25.89 -3.82
CA ALA A 22 -12.36 26.37 -2.75
C ALA A 22 -11.77 25.21 -1.93
N GLY A 23 -10.45 25.25 -1.70
CA GLY A 23 -9.82 24.43 -0.67
C GLY A 23 -10.33 24.93 0.68
N GLY A 24 -11.18 24.15 1.35
CA GLY A 24 -11.61 24.48 2.70
C GLY A 24 -10.41 24.57 3.63
N THR A 25 -10.37 25.59 4.49
CA THR A 25 -9.35 25.82 5.52
C THR A 25 -9.58 24.99 6.79
N GLU A 26 -10.71 24.27 6.88
CA GLU A 26 -11.04 23.43 8.04
C GLU A 26 -10.22 22.13 8.03
N ARG A 27 -9.56 21.89 9.18
CA ARG A 27 -8.85 20.65 9.46
C ARG A 27 -9.84 19.49 9.54
N LEU A 28 -9.48 18.33 9.00
CA LEU A 28 -10.27 17.12 9.19
C LEU A 28 -10.43 16.79 10.69
N PRO A 29 -11.63 16.39 11.13
CA PRO A 29 -11.78 15.69 12.38
C PRO A 29 -10.90 14.43 12.41
N THR A 30 -10.38 14.05 13.58
CA THR A 30 -9.50 12.87 13.74
C THR A 30 -10.10 11.57 13.16
N ILE A 31 -11.42 11.45 13.15
CA ILE A 31 -12.15 10.30 12.59
C ILE A 31 -12.07 10.21 11.05
N GLU A 32 -11.62 11.27 10.38
CA GLU A 32 -11.43 11.32 8.93
C GLU A 32 -9.94 11.26 8.53
N CYS A 33 -9.01 11.25 9.50
CA CYS A 33 -7.59 11.08 9.24
C CYS A 33 -7.27 9.65 8.78
N SER A 34 -6.39 9.52 7.80
CA SER A 34 -6.08 8.25 7.14
C SER A 34 -4.58 8.11 6.86
N HIS A 35 -3.73 8.52 7.81
CA HIS A 35 -2.28 8.44 7.65
C HIS A 35 -1.82 6.97 7.55
N SER A 36 -0.75 6.74 6.79
CA SER A 36 -0.07 5.44 6.77
C SER A 36 0.75 5.24 8.04
N ASN A 37 1.09 3.99 8.34
CA ASN A 37 1.97 3.65 9.45
C ASN A 37 3.37 4.24 9.27
N VAL A 38 3.85 4.43 8.04
CA VAL A 38 5.12 5.14 7.76
C VAL A 38 5.02 6.61 8.17
N ALA A 39 3.92 7.30 7.84
CA ALA A 39 3.72 8.69 8.25
C ALA A 39 3.61 8.83 9.78
N ARG A 40 2.96 7.87 10.45
CA ARG A 40 2.86 7.82 11.92
C ARG A 40 4.21 7.56 12.59
N LEU A 41 5.00 6.62 12.09
CA LEU A 41 6.37 6.37 12.56
C LEU A 41 7.27 7.59 12.35
N PHE A 42 7.12 8.29 11.22
CA PHE A 42 7.82 9.54 10.99
C PHE A 42 7.43 10.62 12.02
N GLY A 43 6.15 10.72 12.36
CA GLY A 43 5.66 11.60 13.42
C GLY A 43 6.18 11.23 14.82
N ALA A 44 6.52 9.96 15.03
CA ALA A 44 7.14 9.45 16.26
C ALA A 44 8.65 9.60 16.31
N HIS A 45 9.30 10.06 15.24
CA HIS A 45 10.75 10.24 15.22
C HIS A 45 11.18 11.47 16.05
N THR A 46 12.33 11.38 16.70
CA THR A 46 12.93 12.52 17.42
C THR A 46 13.15 13.70 16.44
N PRO A 47 12.77 14.94 16.77
CA PRO A 47 12.93 16.06 15.85
C PRO A 47 14.37 16.20 15.33
N THR A 48 14.51 16.59 14.06
CA THR A 48 15.82 16.86 13.45
C THR A 48 16.63 17.82 14.32
N ASN A 49 17.85 17.42 14.65
CA ASN A 49 18.79 18.19 15.43
C ASN A 49 20.18 18.08 14.79
N LEU A 50 20.65 19.21 14.23
CA LEU A 50 21.91 19.28 13.49
C LEU A 50 23.12 19.10 14.43
N GLU A 51 23.03 19.55 15.68
CA GLU A 51 24.12 19.47 16.65
C GLU A 51 24.33 18.03 17.13
N SER A 52 23.25 17.29 17.37
CA SER A 52 23.31 15.88 17.75
C SER A 52 23.39 14.92 16.56
N GLY A 53 23.33 15.43 15.32
CA GLY A 53 23.40 14.63 14.10
C GLY A 53 22.19 13.73 13.84
N ILE A 54 21.02 14.09 14.35
CA ILE A 54 19.77 13.33 14.18
C ILE A 54 18.93 14.01 13.09
N PHE A 55 18.48 13.25 12.10
CA PHE A 55 17.71 13.77 10.97
C PHE A 55 16.56 12.84 10.62
N SER A 56 15.45 13.42 10.18
CA SER A 56 14.31 12.67 9.65
C SER A 56 13.82 13.30 8.35
N TYR A 57 13.58 12.46 7.34
CA TYR A 57 13.02 12.89 6.05
C TYR A 57 11.79 12.04 5.70
N TYR A 58 10.70 12.70 5.31
CA TYR A 58 9.51 12.02 4.79
C TYR A 58 9.44 12.18 3.28
N ILE A 59 9.32 11.06 2.58
CA ILE A 59 9.21 11.02 1.12
C ILE A 59 7.77 10.59 0.76
N PRO A 60 6.97 11.43 0.11
CA PRO A 60 5.61 11.06 -0.31
C PRO A 60 5.63 9.88 -1.28
N GLY A 61 4.69 8.95 -1.15
CA GLY A 61 4.61 7.78 -2.02
C GLY A 61 4.37 8.14 -3.50
N VAL A 62 4.67 7.19 -4.40
CA VAL A 62 4.37 7.34 -5.83
C VAL A 62 2.89 7.55 -6.11
N GLY A 63 2.60 8.45 -7.05
CA GLY A 63 1.22 8.79 -7.41
C GLY A 63 0.55 9.76 -6.44
N THR A 64 1.25 10.24 -5.41
CA THR A 64 0.85 11.41 -4.61
C THR A 64 1.69 12.64 -4.97
N PRO A 65 1.19 13.87 -4.79
CA PRO A 65 1.94 15.10 -4.99
C PRO A 65 3.28 15.08 -4.26
N PHE A 66 4.31 15.46 -5.01
CA PHE A 66 5.64 15.74 -4.54
C PHE A 66 6.20 16.92 -5.38
N PRO A 67 5.88 18.17 -5.02
CA PRO A 67 6.16 19.35 -5.83
C PRO A 67 7.64 19.54 -6.20
N GLU A 68 8.54 19.18 -5.29
CA GLU A 68 10.00 19.29 -5.44
C GLU A 68 10.49 18.52 -6.68
N ILE A 69 9.89 17.36 -6.97
CA ILE A 69 10.17 16.55 -8.16
C ILE A 69 9.21 16.83 -9.32
N GLY A 70 8.41 17.89 -9.24
CA GLY A 70 7.48 18.32 -10.30
C GLY A 70 6.17 17.53 -10.37
N GLU A 71 5.85 16.73 -9.37
CA GLU A 71 4.57 16.02 -9.28
C GLU A 71 3.58 16.86 -8.47
N LEU A 72 2.73 17.63 -9.14
CA LEU A 72 1.84 18.58 -8.46
C LEU A 72 0.53 17.97 -7.98
N THR A 73 0.13 16.85 -8.58
CA THR A 73 -1.16 16.20 -8.34
C THR A 73 -0.98 14.69 -8.24
N GLU A 74 -2.04 14.00 -7.81
CA GLU A 74 -2.09 12.56 -7.97
C GLU A 74 -2.01 12.16 -9.43
N SER A 75 -1.43 10.99 -9.71
CA SER A 75 -1.35 10.47 -11.07
C SER A 75 -1.67 8.98 -11.11
N ALA A 76 -2.50 8.57 -12.08
CA ALA A 76 -2.76 7.16 -12.33
C ALA A 76 -1.47 6.41 -12.67
N GLY A 77 -0.53 7.06 -13.38
CA GLY A 77 0.77 6.47 -13.71
C GLY A 77 1.65 6.23 -12.47
N GLY A 78 1.66 7.14 -11.50
CA GLY A 78 2.36 6.91 -10.23
C GLY A 78 1.68 5.84 -9.37
N LYS A 79 0.35 5.88 -9.27
CA LYS A 79 -0.44 4.91 -8.48
C LYS A 79 -0.44 3.50 -9.06
N ALA A 80 -0.45 3.36 -10.38
CA ALA A 80 -0.51 2.06 -11.05
C ALA A 80 0.88 1.51 -11.39
N PHE A 81 1.80 2.37 -11.81
CA PHE A 81 3.09 1.94 -12.32
C PHE A 81 4.26 2.29 -11.40
N ALA A 82 4.12 3.12 -10.37
CA ALA A 82 5.25 3.73 -9.63
C ALA A 82 6.10 4.70 -10.47
N ALA A 83 5.48 5.36 -11.46
CA ALA A 83 6.13 6.46 -12.14
C ALA A 83 6.54 7.52 -11.10
N GLY A 84 7.83 7.90 -11.11
CA GLY A 84 8.42 8.83 -10.14
C GLY A 84 9.18 8.19 -8.98
N GLY A 85 9.23 6.85 -8.87
CA GLY A 85 9.95 6.14 -7.81
C GLY A 85 11.46 6.44 -7.82
N GLU A 86 12.12 6.41 -8.98
CA GLU A 86 13.55 6.73 -9.08
C GLU A 86 13.89 8.13 -8.54
N ALA A 87 13.08 9.14 -8.88
CA ALA A 87 13.31 10.50 -8.40
C ALA A 87 13.16 10.61 -6.88
N ARG A 88 12.25 9.84 -6.27
CA ARG A 88 12.07 9.75 -4.81
C ARG A 88 13.28 9.12 -4.13
N ILE A 89 13.81 8.03 -4.70
CA ILE A 89 15.00 7.35 -4.18
C ILE A 89 16.23 8.26 -4.25
N ILE A 90 16.46 8.92 -5.38
CA ILE A 90 17.58 9.86 -5.54
C ILE A 90 17.42 11.07 -4.62
N PHE A 91 16.20 11.59 -4.47
CA PHE A 91 15.92 12.65 -3.50
C PHE A 91 16.33 12.22 -2.09
N ALA A 92 15.96 11.01 -1.66
CA ALA A 92 16.36 10.46 -0.35
C ALA A 92 17.88 10.29 -0.20
N LEU A 93 18.58 9.77 -1.22
CA LEU A 93 20.05 9.62 -1.19
C LEU A 93 20.76 10.98 -1.07
N LEU A 94 20.26 12.01 -1.75
CA LEU A 94 20.76 13.38 -1.61
C LEU A 94 20.50 13.96 -0.20
N GLN A 95 19.48 13.50 0.51
CA GLN A 95 19.27 13.90 1.91
C GLN A 95 20.34 13.33 2.85
N VAL A 96 20.96 12.20 2.53
CA VAL A 96 22.14 11.70 3.28
C VAL A 96 23.31 12.68 3.14
N ILE A 97 23.53 13.23 1.94
CA ILE A 97 24.52 14.30 1.72
C ILE A 97 24.19 15.55 2.55
N ASN A 98 22.90 15.96 2.57
CA ASN A 98 22.45 17.10 3.36
C ASN A 98 22.61 16.88 4.86
N SER A 99 22.42 15.66 5.35
CA SER A 99 22.59 15.29 6.77
C SER A 99 24.04 15.46 7.20
N VAL A 100 24.98 14.85 6.45
CA VAL A 100 26.42 14.98 6.75
C VAL A 100 26.87 16.43 6.68
N HIS A 101 26.44 17.18 5.65
CA HIS A 101 26.76 18.60 5.55
C HIS A 101 26.13 19.42 6.68
N GLY A 102 24.89 19.11 7.06
CA GLY A 102 24.14 19.70 8.16
C GLY A 102 24.91 19.60 9.48
N THR A 103 25.40 18.41 9.81
CA THR A 103 26.22 18.18 11.00
C THR A 103 27.54 18.97 10.96
N LEU A 104 28.17 19.10 9.80
CA LEU A 104 29.46 19.80 9.67
C LEU A 104 29.34 21.33 9.66
N LYS A 105 28.23 21.88 9.18
CA LYS A 105 28.09 23.32 8.87
C LYS A 105 26.88 24.00 9.51
N GLY A 106 26.07 23.27 10.26
CA GLY A 106 24.84 23.79 10.88
C GLY A 106 23.75 24.15 9.88
N LYS A 107 23.83 23.68 8.62
CA LYS A 107 22.81 23.87 7.59
C LYS A 107 22.91 22.82 6.47
N PRO A 108 21.81 22.45 5.80
CA PRO A 108 21.86 21.56 4.64
C PRO A 108 22.67 22.19 3.50
N ARG A 109 23.25 21.36 2.64
CA ARG A 109 24.00 21.81 1.46
C ARG A 109 23.05 22.34 0.39
N LEU A 110 21.97 21.59 0.16
CA LEU A 110 20.99 21.80 -0.89
C LEU A 110 19.62 22.04 -0.26
N LYS A 111 18.88 23.02 -0.78
CA LYS A 111 17.45 23.17 -0.47
C LYS A 111 16.65 22.11 -1.21
N ASP A 112 15.47 21.78 -0.72
CA ASP A 112 14.65 20.69 -1.27
C ASP A 112 14.29 20.90 -2.75
N ASP A 113 14.06 22.13 -3.21
CA ASP A 113 13.87 22.42 -4.65
C ASP A 113 15.09 22.02 -5.51
N ALA A 114 16.30 22.25 -5.00
CA ALA A 114 17.54 21.89 -5.67
C ALA A 114 17.77 20.38 -5.62
N VAL A 115 17.44 19.73 -4.49
CA VAL A 115 17.45 18.27 -4.36
C VAL A 115 16.50 17.64 -5.40
N GLY A 116 15.28 18.15 -5.51
CA GLY A 116 14.29 17.70 -6.49
C GLY A 116 14.73 17.95 -7.94
N ALA A 117 15.38 19.08 -8.23
CA ALA A 117 15.95 19.36 -9.55
C ALA A 117 17.06 18.37 -9.94
N LEU A 118 17.94 18.00 -9.00
CA LEU A 118 19.00 17.00 -9.19
C LEU A 118 18.43 15.58 -9.34
N ALA A 119 17.44 15.22 -8.53
CA ALA A 119 16.76 13.92 -8.68
C ALA A 119 16.14 13.77 -10.08
N LYS A 120 15.54 14.84 -10.61
CA LYS A 120 15.05 14.86 -11.99
C LYS A 120 16.17 14.81 -13.03
N SER A 121 17.33 15.41 -12.78
CA SER A 121 18.44 15.38 -13.75
C SER A 121 19.04 13.97 -13.86
N TYR A 122 19.22 13.27 -12.74
CA TYR A 122 19.65 11.87 -12.74
C TYR A 122 18.71 11.00 -13.58
N ARG A 123 17.41 11.08 -13.32
CA ARG A 123 16.39 10.33 -14.05
C ARG A 123 16.48 10.54 -15.57
N ARG A 124 16.70 11.78 -16.01
CA ARG A 124 16.85 12.09 -17.44
C ARG A 124 18.12 11.49 -18.03
N ALA A 125 19.21 11.49 -17.27
CA ALA A 125 20.50 10.95 -17.70
C ALA A 125 20.42 9.42 -17.90
N VAL A 126 19.86 8.68 -16.94
CA VAL A 126 19.76 7.22 -17.04
C VAL A 126 18.67 6.73 -18.00
N ALA A 127 17.67 7.57 -18.30
CA ALA A 127 16.66 7.26 -19.31
C ALA A 127 17.15 7.40 -20.77
N THR A 128 18.30 8.04 -21.00
CA THR A 128 18.87 8.26 -22.34
C THR A 128 20.12 7.39 -22.50
N PRO A 129 20.06 6.23 -23.19
CA PRO A 129 21.24 5.39 -23.37
C PRO A 129 22.30 6.14 -24.19
N PRO A 130 23.61 5.95 -23.88
CA PRO A 130 24.67 6.58 -24.66
C PRO A 130 24.67 6.06 -26.11
N PRO A 131 25.22 6.83 -27.07
CA PRO A 131 25.34 6.40 -28.46
C PRO A 131 26.09 5.06 -28.59
N PRO A 132 25.77 4.21 -29.58
CA PRO A 132 26.51 2.97 -29.82
C PRO A 132 28.00 3.24 -30.00
N GLY A 133 28.85 2.57 -29.21
CA GLY A 133 30.31 2.72 -29.25
C GLY A 133 30.90 3.74 -28.28
N ASP A 134 30.08 4.37 -27.41
CA ASP A 134 30.58 5.19 -26.31
C ASP A 134 30.92 4.33 -25.08
N ASP A 135 32.19 3.93 -24.98
CA ASP A 135 32.76 3.13 -23.90
C ASP A 135 32.95 3.90 -22.56
N ARG A 136 32.44 5.15 -22.46
CA ARG A 136 32.59 5.99 -21.25
C ARG A 136 31.86 5.47 -20.02
N MET A 137 30.91 4.55 -20.16
CA MET A 137 30.17 3.92 -19.05
C MET A 137 30.76 2.57 -18.63
N ARG A 138 32.01 2.55 -18.15
CA ARG A 138 32.61 1.34 -17.52
C ARG A 138 32.33 1.23 -16.00
N GLY A 139 31.46 2.07 -15.45
CA GLY A 139 31.14 2.13 -14.01
C GLY A 139 29.65 2.37 -13.70
N SER A 140 29.27 2.35 -12.42
CA SER A 140 27.88 2.61 -12.00
C SER A 140 27.50 4.08 -12.26
N PRO A 141 26.44 4.37 -13.05
CA PRO A 141 25.97 5.74 -13.29
C PRO A 141 25.58 6.47 -12.00
N LEU A 142 25.15 5.71 -10.98
CA LEU A 142 24.84 6.23 -9.67
C LEU A 142 26.10 6.74 -8.96
N VAL A 143 27.15 5.92 -8.92
CA VAL A 143 28.44 6.29 -8.29
C VAL A 143 29.03 7.51 -8.99
N GLU A 144 29.00 7.56 -10.32
CA GLU A 144 29.47 8.72 -11.10
C GLU A 144 28.68 9.99 -10.73
N PHE A 145 27.35 9.92 -10.71
CA PHE A 145 26.50 11.07 -10.36
C PHE A 145 26.75 11.61 -8.95
N PHE A 146 26.99 10.74 -7.97
CA PHE A 146 27.24 11.15 -6.59
C PHE A 146 28.72 11.50 -6.30
N SER A 147 29.63 11.25 -7.24
CA SER A 147 31.08 11.34 -7.01
C SER A 147 31.54 12.73 -6.56
N GLU A 148 31.13 13.80 -7.24
CA GLU A 148 31.44 15.19 -6.85
C GLU A 148 30.84 15.55 -5.49
N HIS A 149 29.67 14.99 -5.16
CA HIS A 149 29.01 15.24 -3.89
C HIS A 149 29.76 14.59 -2.72
N ILE A 150 30.16 13.33 -2.90
CA ILE A 150 30.91 12.53 -1.93
C ILE A 150 32.31 13.09 -1.73
N GLU A 151 33.01 13.47 -2.80
CA GLU A 151 34.36 14.01 -2.71
C GLU A 151 34.39 15.37 -2.01
N LEU A 152 33.39 16.23 -2.24
CA LEU A 152 33.24 17.46 -1.47
C LEU A 152 33.12 17.17 0.03
N LEU A 153 32.25 16.22 0.41
CA LEU A 153 32.09 15.85 1.82
C LEU A 153 33.39 15.30 2.40
N ARG A 154 34.12 14.46 1.65
CA ARG A 154 35.41 13.90 2.06
C ARG A 154 36.42 15.01 2.37
N GLN A 155 36.54 16.01 1.50
CA GLN A 155 37.42 17.17 1.71
C GLN A 155 37.01 18.00 2.93
N MET A 156 35.70 18.22 3.09
CA MET A 156 35.16 18.94 4.26
C MET A 156 35.42 18.19 5.57
N LEU A 157 35.32 16.86 5.57
CA LEU A 157 35.58 16.01 6.72
C LEU A 157 37.06 16.02 7.12
N ILE A 158 37.97 16.01 6.14
CA ILE A 158 39.42 16.16 6.38
C ILE A 158 39.74 17.52 7.01
N ALA A 159 39.07 18.58 6.55
CA ALA A 159 39.28 19.94 7.05
C ALA A 159 38.54 20.25 8.37
N ALA A 160 37.62 19.38 8.81
CA ALA A 160 36.79 19.63 9.98
C ALA A 160 37.60 19.48 11.28
N ALA A 161 37.43 20.43 12.21
CA ALA A 161 37.94 20.31 13.56
C ALA A 161 37.20 19.19 14.32
N LYS A 162 37.82 18.66 15.37
CA LYS A 162 37.20 17.66 16.25
C LYS A 162 35.97 18.26 16.99
N PRO A 163 34.97 17.44 17.34
CA PRO A 163 34.87 16.00 17.11
C PRO A 163 34.51 15.62 15.67
N HIS A 164 35.01 14.47 15.21
CA HIS A 164 34.64 13.91 13.91
C HIS A 164 33.34 13.11 14.00
N ILE A 165 32.62 13.01 12.88
CA ILE A 165 31.44 12.14 12.76
C ILE A 165 31.92 10.68 12.85
N PRO A 166 31.51 9.90 13.87
CA PRO A 166 32.02 8.56 14.09
C PRO A 166 31.46 7.55 13.08
N SER A 167 30.16 7.66 12.76
CA SER A 167 29.45 6.76 11.86
C SER A 167 28.22 7.44 11.27
N ILE A 168 27.74 6.90 10.14
CA ILE A 168 26.44 7.21 9.55
C ILE A 168 25.55 5.99 9.74
N THR A 169 24.43 6.17 10.43
CA THR A 169 23.44 5.13 10.62
C THR A 169 22.13 5.57 9.97
N LEU A 170 21.56 4.71 9.12
CA LEU A 170 20.28 4.96 8.47
C LEU A 170 19.23 3.96 8.95
N ASP A 171 18.02 4.44 9.17
CA ASP A 171 16.84 3.61 9.43
C ASP A 171 15.80 3.92 8.36
N VAL A 172 15.39 2.91 7.60
CA VAL A 172 14.60 3.08 6.38
C VAL A 172 13.25 2.41 6.55
N PHE A 173 12.18 3.18 6.32
CA PHE A 173 10.80 2.69 6.42
C PHE A 173 10.07 2.85 5.10
N GLY A 174 9.20 1.89 4.78
CA GLY A 174 8.42 1.95 3.55
C GLY A 174 7.15 1.12 3.61
N PHE A 175 6.13 1.51 2.85
CA PHE A 175 4.88 0.77 2.69
C PHE A 175 4.55 0.62 1.21
N SER A 176 4.08 -0.55 0.78
CA SER A 176 3.60 -0.80 -0.58
C SER A 176 4.71 -0.63 -1.62
N ARG A 177 4.48 0.22 -2.63
CA ARG A 177 5.51 0.66 -3.58
C ARG A 177 6.60 1.49 -2.91
N GLY A 178 6.29 2.22 -1.84
CA GLY A 178 7.28 2.89 -1.01
C GLY A 178 8.19 1.91 -0.26
N ALA A 179 7.73 0.68 0.03
CA ALA A 179 8.61 -0.38 0.53
C ALA A 179 9.55 -0.89 -0.57
N ALA A 180 9.08 -0.98 -1.82
CA ALA A 180 9.95 -1.28 -2.96
C ALA A 180 11.00 -0.18 -3.18
N GLU A 181 10.62 1.09 -3.05
CA GLU A 181 11.54 2.23 -3.09
C GLU A 181 12.55 2.19 -1.93
N ALA A 182 12.12 1.82 -0.72
CA ALA A 182 13.00 1.65 0.44
C ALA A 182 14.05 0.56 0.21
N VAL A 183 13.66 -0.59 -0.36
CA VAL A 183 14.59 -1.67 -0.71
C VAL A 183 15.57 -1.22 -1.80
N ALA A 184 15.08 -0.59 -2.86
CA ALA A 184 15.92 -0.04 -3.92
C ALA A 184 16.89 1.02 -3.39
N PHE A 185 16.43 1.89 -2.48
CA PHE A 185 17.28 2.85 -1.76
C PHE A 185 18.41 2.13 -1.00
N CYS A 186 18.13 1.02 -0.32
CA CYS A 186 19.16 0.27 0.40
C CYS A 186 20.25 -0.25 -0.55
N HIS A 187 19.87 -0.86 -1.68
CA HIS A 187 20.82 -1.32 -2.69
C HIS A 187 21.65 -0.17 -3.28
N MET A 188 20.97 0.93 -3.63
CA MET A 188 21.62 2.10 -4.21
C MET A 188 22.55 2.79 -3.19
N PHE A 189 22.21 2.78 -1.90
CA PHE A 189 23.09 3.26 -0.85
C PHE A 189 24.32 2.36 -0.69
N ASP A 190 24.14 1.04 -0.72
CA ASP A 190 25.25 0.06 -0.67
C ASP A 190 26.24 0.26 -1.83
N GLU A 191 25.74 0.51 -3.04
CA GLU A 191 26.57 0.85 -4.21
C GLU A 191 27.44 2.10 -4.00
N LEU A 192 27.00 3.05 -3.17
CA LEU A 192 27.74 4.27 -2.85
C LEU A 192 28.77 4.07 -1.74
N LEU A 193 28.83 2.90 -1.09
CA LEU A 193 29.78 2.60 -0.03
C LEU A 193 31.11 2.09 -0.59
N GLU A 194 32.20 2.74 -0.19
CA GLU A 194 33.56 2.23 -0.44
C GLU A 194 34.06 1.46 0.79
N LYS A 195 34.10 0.13 0.70
CA LYS A 195 34.50 -0.76 1.82
C LYS A 195 33.68 -0.49 3.10
N GLY A 196 32.36 -0.33 2.94
CA GLY A 196 31.44 -0.05 4.05
C GLY A 196 31.50 1.39 4.57
N LYS A 197 32.04 2.34 3.78
CA LYS A 197 32.16 3.74 4.15
C LYS A 197 31.53 4.67 3.14
N PHE A 198 30.79 5.66 3.62
CA PHE A 198 30.25 6.77 2.83
C PHE A 198 31.08 8.03 3.09
N ALA A 199 31.69 8.60 2.05
CA ALA A 199 32.62 9.73 2.16
C ALA A 199 33.77 9.53 3.18
N GLY A 200 34.17 8.27 3.42
CA GLY A 200 35.21 7.90 4.40
C GLY A 200 34.70 7.66 5.83
N ILE A 201 33.41 7.88 6.11
CA ILE A 201 32.77 7.57 7.39
C ILE A 201 32.15 6.17 7.34
N ALA A 202 32.33 5.35 8.37
CA ALA A 202 31.67 4.04 8.45
C ALA A 202 30.15 4.22 8.36
N ALA A 203 29.49 3.50 7.45
CA ALA A 203 28.07 3.67 7.20
C ALA A 203 27.33 2.33 7.13
N SER A 204 26.11 2.29 7.67
CA SER A 204 25.25 1.11 7.62
C SER A 204 23.79 1.49 7.72
N ILE A 205 22.94 0.60 7.20
CA ILE A 205 21.49 0.63 7.43
C ILE A 205 21.24 -0.23 8.67
N ASN A 206 20.83 0.40 9.76
CA ASN A 206 20.62 -0.29 11.01
C ASN A 206 19.31 -1.06 10.97
N PHE A 207 18.21 -0.40 10.63
CA PHE A 207 16.90 -1.03 10.54
C PHE A 207 16.20 -0.78 9.19
N LEU A 208 15.69 -1.85 8.57
CA LEU A 208 14.75 -1.79 7.43
C LEU A 208 13.35 -2.24 7.88
N GLY A 209 12.44 -1.29 8.08
CA GLY A 209 11.06 -1.53 8.51
C GLY A 209 10.05 -1.35 7.39
N ILE A 210 9.54 -2.44 6.81
CA ILE A 210 8.67 -2.38 5.63
C ILE A 210 7.32 -3.07 5.82
N PHE A 211 6.29 -2.50 5.20
CA PHE A 211 4.92 -3.01 5.19
C PHE A 211 4.51 -3.41 3.78
N ASP A 212 4.05 -4.65 3.66
CA ASP A 212 3.39 -5.28 2.51
C ASP A 212 3.94 -4.84 1.14
N THR A 213 5.18 -5.22 0.88
CA THR A 213 5.96 -4.76 -0.29
C THR A 213 5.31 -5.17 -1.60
N VAL A 214 5.05 -4.20 -2.49
CA VAL A 214 4.49 -4.42 -3.83
C VAL A 214 5.45 -3.88 -4.88
N ALA A 215 6.15 -4.77 -5.59
CA ALA A 215 7.09 -4.40 -6.63
C ALA A 215 6.37 -3.98 -7.93
N SER A 216 6.80 -2.86 -8.51
CA SER A 216 6.19 -2.33 -9.74
C SER A 216 6.73 -2.98 -11.02
N VAL A 217 7.86 -3.71 -10.94
CA VAL A 217 8.45 -4.44 -12.08
C VAL A 217 7.46 -5.39 -12.73
N PHE A 218 6.63 -6.06 -11.93
CA PHE A 218 5.66 -7.03 -12.42
C PHE A 218 4.52 -6.36 -13.19
N ILE A 219 4.08 -5.17 -12.77
CA ILE A 219 3.03 -4.41 -13.47
C ILE A 219 3.57 -3.85 -14.79
N GLY A 220 4.83 -3.36 -14.79
CA GLY A 220 5.52 -2.92 -16.01
C GLY A 220 5.61 -4.01 -17.07
N ASP A 221 5.99 -5.24 -16.67
CA ASP A 221 6.07 -6.41 -17.55
C ASP A 221 4.70 -6.81 -18.13
N SER A 222 3.64 -6.82 -17.31
CA SER A 222 2.30 -7.15 -17.79
C SER A 222 1.72 -6.09 -18.74
N VAL A 223 2.08 -4.82 -18.56
CA VAL A 223 1.68 -3.72 -19.46
C VAL A 223 2.49 -3.76 -20.76
N ALA A 224 3.80 -3.99 -20.68
CA ALA A 224 4.68 -4.14 -21.86
C ALA A 224 4.29 -5.35 -22.72
N LYS A 225 3.77 -6.43 -22.13
CA LYS A 225 3.26 -7.60 -22.86
C LYS A 225 1.86 -7.41 -23.46
N THR A 226 1.09 -6.42 -22.99
CA THR A 226 -0.30 -6.18 -23.45
C THR A 226 -0.45 -4.96 -24.35
N LEU A 227 0.57 -4.10 -24.43
CA LEU A 227 0.65 -2.95 -25.34
C LEU A 227 1.91 -3.05 -26.20
N PRO A 228 1.93 -2.54 -27.44
CA PRO A 228 3.13 -2.48 -28.26
C PRO A 228 4.03 -1.32 -27.78
N ILE A 229 4.48 -1.39 -26.53
CA ILE A 229 5.47 -0.46 -25.98
C ILE A 229 6.84 -1.03 -26.39
N PRO A 230 7.71 -0.27 -27.06
CA PRO A 230 9.04 -0.75 -27.44
C PRO A 230 9.82 -1.20 -26.20
N ASP A 231 10.36 -2.43 -26.21
CA ASP A 231 11.13 -3.04 -25.11
C ASP A 231 12.18 -2.08 -24.50
N ARG A 232 12.81 -1.27 -25.36
CA ARG A 232 13.82 -0.27 -24.97
C ARG A 232 13.33 0.88 -24.09
N ALA A 233 12.02 1.16 -24.05
CA ALA A 233 11.44 2.18 -23.16
C ALA A 233 11.12 1.61 -21.76
N ALA A 234 11.00 0.28 -21.62
CA ALA A 234 10.77 -0.38 -20.35
C ALA A 234 12.08 -0.57 -19.55
N ASP A 235 13.17 -0.90 -20.22
CA ASP A 235 14.44 -1.30 -19.56
C ASP A 235 15.10 -0.18 -18.73
N GLY A 236 14.99 1.09 -19.16
CA GLY A 236 15.61 2.23 -18.45
C GLY A 236 14.76 2.82 -17.32
N HIS A 237 13.43 2.78 -17.43
CA HIS A 237 12.54 3.46 -16.48
C HIS A 237 12.30 2.70 -15.16
N TRP A 238 12.66 1.42 -15.12
CA TRP A 238 12.42 0.52 -13.98
C TRP A 238 13.69 -0.17 -13.45
N ALA A 239 14.87 0.26 -13.89
CA ALA A 239 16.14 -0.33 -13.44
C ALA A 239 16.31 -0.26 -11.91
N TRP A 240 15.78 0.78 -11.25
CA TRP A 240 15.76 0.84 -9.78
C TRP A 240 14.87 -0.24 -9.17
N ALA A 241 13.76 -0.59 -9.83
CA ALA A 241 12.77 -1.52 -9.31
C ALA A 241 13.20 -2.98 -9.48
N SER A 242 14.06 -3.32 -10.46
CA SER A 242 14.61 -4.68 -10.61
C SER A 242 15.49 -5.10 -9.43
N ARG A 243 16.11 -4.14 -8.73
CA ARG A 243 16.92 -4.39 -7.52
C ARG A 243 16.16 -5.11 -6.41
N ILE A 244 14.84 -4.99 -6.38
CA ILE A 244 14.01 -5.69 -5.39
C ILE A 244 14.01 -7.21 -5.55
N LEU A 245 14.49 -7.71 -6.70
CA LEU A 245 14.59 -9.13 -6.99
C LEU A 245 15.91 -9.74 -6.48
N ASP A 246 16.87 -8.91 -6.09
CA ASP A 246 18.15 -9.32 -5.53
C ASP A 246 18.01 -9.58 -4.02
N ASP A 247 18.96 -10.34 -3.45
CA ASP A 247 19.07 -10.49 -2.00
C ASP A 247 19.42 -9.14 -1.36
N LEU A 248 18.83 -8.82 -0.21
CA LEU A 248 19.05 -7.56 0.51
C LEU A 248 20.55 -7.30 0.74
N PRO A 249 21.02 -6.06 0.55
CA PRO A 249 22.45 -5.73 0.60
C PRO A 249 23.03 -5.90 2.01
N GLY A 250 24.32 -6.24 2.06
CA GLY A 250 25.03 -6.55 3.30
C GLY A 250 25.20 -5.36 4.27
N CYS A 251 24.93 -4.12 3.83
CA CYS A 251 24.92 -2.96 4.72
C CYS A 251 23.69 -2.89 5.65
N ILE A 252 22.66 -3.72 5.45
CA ILE A 252 21.49 -3.83 6.33
C ILE A 252 21.81 -4.76 7.50
N ARG A 253 21.66 -4.26 8.73
CA ARG A 253 21.90 -5.04 9.95
C ARG A 253 20.70 -5.89 10.34
N SER A 254 19.52 -5.28 10.46
CA SER A 254 18.28 -5.96 10.83
C SER A 254 17.09 -5.38 10.07
N GLY A 255 15.96 -6.08 10.08
CA GLY A 255 14.73 -5.54 9.52
C GLY A 255 13.49 -6.41 9.73
N ARG A 256 12.34 -5.82 9.44
CA ARG A 256 11.02 -6.45 9.56
C ARG A 256 10.21 -6.18 8.30
N HIS A 257 9.58 -7.22 7.77
CA HIS A 257 8.60 -7.10 6.69
C HIS A 257 7.25 -7.64 7.14
N TYR A 258 6.29 -6.75 7.35
CA TYR A 258 4.94 -7.12 7.75
C TYR A 258 4.05 -7.27 6.53
N ILE A 259 3.58 -8.49 6.27
CA ILE A 259 2.88 -8.89 5.06
C ILE A 259 1.39 -9.07 5.36
N ALA A 260 0.52 -8.47 4.56
CA ALA A 260 -0.92 -8.66 4.66
C ALA A 260 -1.31 -10.08 4.24
N ALA A 261 -1.88 -10.86 5.17
CA ALA A 261 -2.25 -12.25 4.91
C ALA A 261 -3.47 -12.39 3.99
N HIS A 262 -4.40 -11.43 4.03
CA HIS A 262 -5.68 -11.51 3.33
C HIS A 262 -5.77 -10.61 2.09
N GLU A 263 -4.64 -10.08 1.61
CA GLU A 263 -4.60 -9.32 0.36
C GLU A 263 -4.67 -10.27 -0.85
N GLN A 264 -5.72 -10.15 -1.66
CA GLN A 264 -6.03 -11.07 -2.76
C GLN A 264 -5.98 -10.39 -4.13
N ARG A 265 -5.72 -9.07 -4.17
CA ARG A 265 -5.71 -8.34 -5.41
C ARG A 265 -4.58 -8.77 -6.32
N MET A 266 -4.90 -9.05 -7.58
CA MET A 266 -3.94 -9.42 -8.63
C MET A 266 -2.89 -8.33 -8.88
N ASN A 267 -3.24 -7.06 -8.67
CA ASN A 267 -2.34 -5.93 -8.83
C ASN A 267 -1.51 -5.61 -7.57
N PHE A 268 -1.68 -6.39 -6.48
CA PHE A 268 -0.95 -6.23 -5.22
C PHE A 268 -0.20 -7.52 -4.81
N PRO A 269 0.59 -8.16 -5.69
CA PRO A 269 1.40 -9.30 -5.28
C PRO A 269 2.45 -8.85 -4.25
N VAL A 270 2.58 -9.58 -3.13
CA VAL A 270 3.68 -9.36 -2.19
C VAL A 270 4.97 -9.75 -2.88
N THR A 271 5.99 -8.93 -2.71
CA THR A 271 7.38 -9.29 -3.03
C THR A 271 8.05 -9.74 -1.75
N THR A 272 8.29 -11.04 -1.62
CA THR A 272 9.08 -11.59 -0.51
C THR A 272 10.54 -11.28 -0.73
N LEU A 273 11.24 -10.88 0.32
CA LEU A 273 12.65 -10.49 0.25
C LEU A 273 13.52 -11.52 0.95
N ASN A 274 14.71 -11.75 0.42
CA ASN A 274 15.73 -12.56 1.08
C ASN A 274 16.71 -11.62 1.76
N GLY A 275 17.04 -11.88 3.02
CA GLY A 275 17.97 -11.05 3.78
C GLY A 275 18.78 -11.85 4.78
N SER A 276 19.47 -11.14 5.66
CA SER A 276 20.20 -11.73 6.78
C SER A 276 19.25 -12.47 7.74
N ARG A 277 19.80 -13.23 8.68
CA ARG A 277 19.02 -13.89 9.75
C ARG A 277 18.21 -12.89 10.59
N GLU A 278 18.68 -11.65 10.71
CA GLU A 278 18.04 -10.59 11.49
C GLU A 278 16.94 -9.85 10.69
N PHE A 279 16.73 -10.22 9.43
CA PHE A 279 15.61 -9.79 8.62
C PHE A 279 14.46 -10.79 8.72
N LYS A 280 13.36 -10.39 9.37
CA LYS A 280 12.21 -11.26 9.63
C LYS A 280 11.00 -10.85 8.79
N GLN A 281 10.33 -11.81 8.18
CA GLN A 281 9.06 -11.59 7.49
C GLN A 281 7.92 -12.18 8.30
N VAL A 282 6.85 -11.41 8.51
CA VAL A 282 5.75 -11.77 9.41
C VAL A 282 4.43 -11.52 8.72
N TYR A 283 3.56 -12.54 8.67
CA TYR A 283 2.18 -12.35 8.22
C TYR A 283 1.37 -11.67 9.32
N PHE A 284 0.76 -10.54 8.98
CA PHE A 284 -0.24 -9.85 9.79
C PHE A 284 -1.63 -10.09 9.19
N PRO A 285 -2.66 -10.31 10.02
CA PRO A 285 -4.02 -10.39 9.54
C PRO A 285 -4.50 -9.02 9.06
N GLY A 286 -5.20 -9.04 7.94
CA GLY A 286 -5.74 -7.87 7.28
C GLY A 286 -5.38 -7.85 5.80
N VAL A 287 -5.90 -6.86 5.09
CA VAL A 287 -5.53 -6.54 3.71
C VAL A 287 -4.42 -5.48 3.67
N HIS A 288 -3.98 -5.06 2.48
CA HIS A 288 -2.81 -4.19 2.30
C HIS A 288 -2.71 -3.00 3.28
N SER A 289 -3.75 -2.18 3.38
CA SER A 289 -3.77 -1.00 4.25
C SER A 289 -4.24 -1.26 5.68
N ASP A 290 -4.76 -2.47 5.98
CA ASP A 290 -4.88 -2.93 7.37
C ASP A 290 -3.51 -3.20 7.98
N VAL A 291 -2.47 -3.43 7.16
CA VAL A 291 -1.09 -3.62 7.62
C VAL A 291 -0.26 -2.34 7.52
N GLY A 292 -0.31 -1.66 6.38
CA GLY A 292 0.47 -0.43 6.16
C GLY A 292 -0.17 0.86 6.65
N GLY A 293 -1.42 0.83 7.12
CA GLY A 293 -2.22 2.01 7.40
C GLY A 293 -2.72 2.71 6.14
N GLY A 294 -3.65 3.65 6.28
CA GLY A 294 -4.20 4.42 5.16
C GLY A 294 -5.72 4.43 5.05
N TYR A 295 -6.43 3.62 5.85
CA TYR A 295 -7.88 3.69 5.98
C TYR A 295 -8.29 4.70 7.05
N ALA A 296 -9.39 5.42 6.82
CA ALA A 296 -10.03 6.24 7.86
C ALA A 296 -10.99 5.40 8.72
N PRO A 297 -11.20 5.75 10.00
CA PRO A 297 -12.26 5.16 10.82
C PRO A 297 -13.64 5.17 10.14
N GLY A 298 -14.29 4.01 10.09
CA GLY A 298 -15.58 3.80 9.43
C GLY A 298 -15.51 3.59 7.92
N GLU A 299 -14.35 3.71 7.28
CA GLU A 299 -14.17 3.36 5.87
C GLU A 299 -14.51 1.88 5.65
N GLY A 300 -15.30 1.58 4.62
CA GLY A 300 -15.82 0.21 4.41
C GLY A 300 -16.67 -0.34 5.56
N GLY A 301 -17.06 0.49 6.54
CA GLY A 301 -17.78 0.08 7.74
C GLY A 301 -16.91 -0.54 8.83
N LYS A 302 -15.58 -0.42 8.74
CA LYS A 302 -14.59 -1.03 9.64
C LYS A 302 -13.93 0.01 10.54
N GLY A 303 -13.35 -0.42 11.66
CA GLY A 303 -12.66 0.45 12.61
C GLY A 303 -13.51 1.66 13.03
N ARG A 304 -14.77 1.40 13.40
CA ARG A 304 -15.79 2.44 13.53
C ARG A 304 -15.57 3.30 14.77
N GLY A 305 -15.59 4.62 14.60
CA GLY A 305 -15.71 5.59 15.70
C GLY A 305 -14.41 6.24 16.17
N ALA A 306 -13.25 5.59 16.01
CA ALA A 306 -11.97 6.16 16.44
C ALA A 306 -10.76 5.51 15.73
N GLN A 307 -9.62 6.20 15.74
CA GLN A 307 -8.35 5.67 15.25
C GLN A 307 -7.90 4.41 16.02
N SER A 308 -8.23 4.31 17.31
CA SER A 308 -7.88 3.16 18.14
C SER A 308 -8.60 1.87 17.78
N GLU A 309 -9.63 1.95 16.94
CA GLU A 309 -10.36 0.80 16.39
C GLU A 309 -9.75 0.33 15.05
N MET A 310 -8.73 1.00 14.51
CA MET A 310 -8.16 0.62 13.23
C MET A 310 -7.21 -0.58 13.39
N LEU A 311 -7.40 -1.61 12.57
CA LEU A 311 -6.56 -2.81 12.60
C LEU A 311 -5.07 -2.49 12.39
N SER A 312 -4.76 -1.46 11.59
CA SER A 312 -3.40 -1.00 11.31
C SER A 312 -2.62 -0.48 12.50
N GLN A 313 -3.28 -0.20 13.64
CA GLN A 313 -2.59 0.19 14.87
C GLN A 313 -1.78 -0.95 15.48
N ILE A 314 -2.19 -2.21 15.25
CA ILE A 314 -1.42 -3.36 15.73
C ILE A 314 -0.06 -3.46 15.01
N PRO A 315 0.02 -3.58 13.67
CA PRO A 315 1.31 -3.61 12.98
C PRO A 315 2.13 -2.33 13.17
N LEU A 316 1.49 -1.17 13.36
CA LEU A 316 2.19 0.06 13.75
C LEU A 316 2.92 -0.09 15.09
N ALA A 317 2.21 -0.50 16.14
CA ALA A 317 2.76 -0.66 17.48
C ALA A 317 3.89 -1.70 17.49
N TYR A 318 3.73 -2.79 16.74
CA TYR A 318 4.78 -3.80 16.58
C TYR A 318 6.00 -3.23 15.86
N MET A 319 5.84 -2.50 14.74
CA MET A 319 6.98 -1.94 14.01
C MET A 319 7.71 -0.90 14.87
N TYR A 320 6.97 -0.07 15.60
CA TYR A 320 7.52 0.90 16.54
C TYR A 320 8.34 0.23 17.64
N LYS A 321 7.83 -0.84 18.24
CA LYS A 321 8.56 -1.64 19.24
C LYS A 321 9.85 -2.23 18.68
N GLU A 322 9.79 -2.87 17.51
CA GLU A 322 10.97 -3.45 16.87
C GLU A 322 11.99 -2.36 16.52
N ALA A 323 11.57 -1.23 15.96
CA ALA A 323 12.43 -0.09 15.66
C ALA A 323 13.11 0.47 16.92
N LEU A 324 12.37 0.65 18.03
CA LEU A 324 12.95 1.07 19.31
C LEU A 324 14.00 0.10 19.83
N LEU A 325 13.73 -1.21 19.77
CA LEU A 325 14.66 -2.25 20.23
C LEU A 325 15.96 -2.28 19.42
N GLU A 326 15.89 -1.90 18.15
CA GLU A 326 17.04 -1.81 17.24
C GLU A 326 17.75 -0.45 17.33
N GLY A 327 17.27 0.46 18.19
CA GLY A 327 17.92 1.74 18.47
C GLY A 327 17.57 2.87 17.50
N VAL A 328 16.47 2.75 16.75
CA VAL A 328 15.94 3.84 15.92
C VAL A 328 15.57 5.01 16.85
N PRO A 329 15.97 6.27 16.56
CA PRO A 329 15.77 7.43 17.45
C PRO A 329 14.32 7.93 17.45
N LEU A 330 13.41 7.10 17.95
CA LEU A 330 12.00 7.40 18.13
C LEU A 330 11.75 7.99 19.52
N LEU A 331 10.81 8.93 19.60
CA LEU A 331 10.27 9.42 20.87
C LEU A 331 9.65 8.25 21.64
N LEU A 332 9.76 8.26 22.96
CA LEU A 332 9.03 7.33 23.80
C LEU A 332 7.54 7.70 23.82
N TYR A 333 6.67 6.70 24.02
CA TYR A 333 5.21 6.91 23.99
C TYR A 333 4.75 8.03 24.93
N ASP A 334 5.35 8.17 26.12
CA ASP A 334 5.00 9.22 27.08
C ASP A 334 5.28 10.63 26.55
N GLU A 335 6.27 10.77 25.66
CA GLU A 335 6.71 12.02 25.03
C GLU A 335 5.89 12.38 23.79
N PHE A 336 5.02 11.49 23.31
CA PHE A 336 4.18 11.76 22.15
C PHE A 336 3.23 12.94 22.39
N PRO A 337 3.06 13.82 21.39
CA PRO A 337 1.90 14.72 21.34
C PRO A 337 0.59 13.93 21.40
N LEU A 338 -0.47 14.53 21.98
CA LEU A 338 -1.75 13.84 22.18
C LEU A 338 -2.33 13.23 20.88
N ALA A 339 -2.27 13.98 19.77
CA ALA A 339 -2.74 13.49 18.47
C ALA A 339 -2.00 12.23 18.00
N LEU A 340 -0.70 12.11 18.32
CA LEU A 340 0.10 10.94 17.99
C LEU A 340 -0.21 9.77 18.95
N LYS A 341 -0.53 10.05 20.22
CA LYS A 341 -0.98 9.01 21.16
C LYS A 341 -2.26 8.33 20.67
N ASP A 342 -3.20 9.11 20.12
CA ASP A 342 -4.43 8.55 19.51
C ASP A 342 -4.10 7.64 18.32
N ASP A 343 -3.13 8.03 17.50
CA ASP A 343 -2.63 7.24 16.36
C ASP A 343 -1.88 5.96 16.76
N PHE A 344 -1.49 5.79 18.02
CA PHE A 344 -0.82 4.57 18.51
C PHE A 344 -1.69 3.79 19.52
N SER A 345 -2.88 4.30 19.81
CA SER A 345 -3.80 3.66 20.75
C SER A 345 -4.47 2.44 20.11
N VAL A 346 -4.77 1.43 20.93
CA VAL A 346 -5.50 0.23 20.53
C VAL A 346 -6.67 0.07 21.49
N SER A 347 -7.89 -0.04 20.96
CA SER A 347 -9.07 -0.22 21.79
C SER A 347 -9.06 -1.60 22.47
N LYS A 348 -9.77 -1.70 23.60
CA LYS A 348 -9.98 -3.00 24.27
C LYS A 348 -10.72 -4.00 23.38
N GLY A 349 -11.62 -3.51 22.51
CA GLY A 349 -12.37 -4.33 21.56
C GLY A 349 -11.45 -4.94 20.51
N LEU A 350 -10.60 -4.11 19.90
CA LEU A 350 -9.61 -4.55 18.92
C LEU A 350 -8.59 -5.50 19.55
N ALA A 351 -8.06 -5.18 20.73
CA ALA A 351 -7.11 -6.06 21.43
C ALA A 351 -7.71 -7.45 21.72
N SER A 352 -8.94 -7.49 22.23
CA SER A 352 -9.64 -8.76 22.52
C SER A 352 -9.92 -9.58 21.26
N ALA A 353 -10.34 -8.92 20.16
CA ALA A 353 -10.56 -9.60 18.88
C ALA A 353 -9.24 -10.12 18.27
N TRP A 354 -8.16 -9.35 18.40
CA TRP A 354 -6.81 -9.75 17.98
C TRP A 354 -6.30 -10.96 18.75
N GLU A 355 -6.45 -10.98 20.08
CA GLU A 355 -6.07 -12.13 20.92
C GLU A 355 -6.84 -13.39 20.53
N ALA A 356 -8.16 -13.27 20.33
CA ALA A 356 -8.97 -14.40 19.88
C ALA A 356 -8.58 -14.89 18.48
N TYR A 357 -8.27 -13.97 17.57
CA TYR A 357 -7.81 -14.29 16.22
C TYR A 357 -6.47 -15.03 16.24
N THR A 358 -5.50 -14.50 16.98
CA THR A 358 -4.17 -15.10 17.09
C THR A 358 -4.21 -16.45 17.80
N GLU A 359 -5.05 -16.63 18.83
CA GLU A 359 -5.28 -17.94 19.46
C GLU A 359 -5.82 -18.96 18.46
N ALA A 360 -6.75 -18.56 17.57
CA ALA A 360 -7.32 -19.43 16.55
C ALA A 360 -6.32 -19.86 15.46
N LEU A 361 -5.19 -19.17 15.33
CA LEU A 361 -4.11 -19.56 14.43
C LEU A 361 -3.17 -20.62 15.02
N ILE A 362 -3.20 -20.84 16.34
CA ILE A 362 -2.33 -21.79 17.04
C ILE A 362 -2.85 -23.20 16.81
N ASP A 363 -2.08 -23.99 16.08
CA ASP A 363 -2.34 -25.41 15.90
C ASP A 363 -1.80 -26.19 17.11
N ARG A 364 -2.71 -26.75 17.91
CA ARG A 364 -2.38 -27.51 19.13
C ARG A 364 -2.33 -29.03 18.88
N SER A 365 -2.41 -29.48 17.63
CA SER A 365 -2.65 -30.90 17.33
C SER A 365 -1.45 -31.83 17.60
N ASP A 366 -0.21 -31.33 17.59
CA ASP A 366 0.97 -32.15 17.95
C ASP A 366 2.19 -31.39 18.53
N GLY A 367 2.06 -30.08 18.78
CA GLY A 367 3.16 -29.28 19.35
C GLY A 367 4.25 -28.90 18.35
N THR A 368 4.02 -29.09 17.05
CA THR A 368 4.92 -28.68 15.97
C THR A 368 4.17 -27.91 14.86
N ASP A 369 4.71 -26.77 14.43
CA ASP A 369 4.11 -25.95 13.37
C ASP A 369 4.29 -26.62 11.99
N HIS A 370 3.35 -27.47 11.59
CA HIS A 370 3.41 -28.27 10.36
C HIS A 370 2.99 -27.57 9.05
N GLY A 371 3.33 -26.28 8.91
CA GLY A 371 3.42 -25.65 7.60
C GLY A 371 2.11 -25.10 6.99
N ASP A 372 2.31 -24.02 6.23
CA ASP A 372 1.32 -23.19 5.52
C ASP A 372 0.50 -22.23 6.40
N ARG A 373 1.20 -21.37 7.15
CA ARG A 373 0.64 -20.27 7.95
C ARG A 373 -0.38 -19.43 7.18
N LEU A 374 -0.10 -19.16 5.90
CA LEU A 374 -1.01 -18.42 5.02
C LEU A 374 -2.36 -19.15 4.87
N LYS A 375 -2.38 -20.49 4.73
CA LYS A 375 -3.64 -21.25 4.72
C LYS A 375 -4.41 -21.12 6.02
N ARG A 376 -3.77 -21.03 7.19
CA ARG A 376 -4.50 -20.84 8.46
C ARG A 376 -5.22 -19.49 8.50
N HIS A 377 -4.53 -18.41 8.14
CA HIS A 377 -5.15 -17.09 7.98
C HIS A 377 -6.33 -17.15 6.99
N MET A 378 -6.10 -17.72 5.82
CA MET A 378 -7.10 -17.77 4.75
C MET A 378 -8.26 -18.71 5.06
N LYS A 379 -8.06 -19.79 5.83
CA LYS A 379 -9.15 -20.66 6.28
C LYS A 379 -10.14 -19.85 7.14
N LEU A 380 -9.65 -19.16 8.17
CA LEU A 380 -10.50 -18.32 9.02
C LEU A 380 -11.27 -17.29 8.20
N TYR A 381 -10.60 -16.65 7.23
CA TYR A 381 -11.23 -15.68 6.34
C TYR A 381 -12.30 -16.31 5.43
N TYR A 382 -12.01 -17.44 4.79
CA TYR A 382 -12.95 -18.10 3.89
C TYR A 382 -14.15 -18.68 4.64
N ASP A 383 -13.95 -19.28 5.82
CA ASP A 383 -15.03 -19.74 6.67
C ASP A 383 -15.94 -18.57 7.09
N TRP A 384 -15.35 -17.43 7.49
CA TRP A 384 -16.11 -16.21 7.76
C TRP A 384 -16.87 -15.69 6.53
N ARG A 385 -16.23 -15.61 5.35
CA ARG A 385 -16.88 -15.19 4.10
C ARG A 385 -18.03 -16.13 3.73
N ALA A 386 -17.88 -17.44 3.93
CA ALA A 386 -18.93 -18.41 3.69
C ALA A 386 -20.16 -18.17 4.59
N VAL A 387 -19.94 -17.88 5.88
CA VAL A 387 -21.01 -17.53 6.82
C VAL A 387 -21.70 -16.21 6.45
N ARG A 388 -20.94 -15.21 6.00
CA ARG A 388 -21.47 -13.88 5.66
C ARG A 388 -22.01 -13.75 4.23
N LEU A 389 -21.78 -14.74 3.36
CA LEU A 389 -22.10 -14.66 1.92
C LEU A 389 -23.56 -14.23 1.64
N GLU A 390 -24.50 -14.79 2.41
CA GLU A 390 -25.94 -14.48 2.28
C GLU A 390 -26.43 -13.43 3.29
N SER A 391 -25.68 -13.22 4.38
CA SER A 391 -26.12 -12.35 5.48
C SER A 391 -25.43 -10.98 5.56
N MET A 392 -24.54 -10.68 4.60
CA MET A 392 -23.68 -9.50 4.65
C MET A 392 -24.46 -8.19 4.85
N ARG A 393 -25.60 -8.03 4.17
CA ARG A 393 -26.44 -6.83 4.26
C ARG A 393 -27.04 -6.58 5.65
N GLN A 394 -27.16 -7.61 6.48
CA GLN A 394 -27.67 -7.47 7.86
C GLN A 394 -26.55 -7.20 8.87
N CYS A 395 -25.29 -7.27 8.45
CA CYS A 395 -24.16 -7.06 9.35
C CYS A 395 -23.97 -5.57 9.63
N GLN A 396 -23.57 -5.24 10.86
CA GLN A 396 -23.42 -3.85 11.29
C GLN A 396 -22.40 -3.08 10.46
N PHE A 397 -21.32 -3.74 10.02
CA PHE A 397 -20.32 -3.10 9.16
C PHE A 397 -20.91 -2.66 7.83
N PHE A 398 -21.79 -3.47 7.23
CA PHE A 398 -22.44 -3.10 5.98
C PHE A 398 -23.39 -1.92 6.20
N VAL A 399 -24.25 -2.01 7.21
CA VAL A 399 -25.26 -0.96 7.50
C VAL A 399 -24.60 0.38 7.84
N SER A 400 -23.45 0.35 8.53
CA SER A 400 -22.73 1.56 8.93
C SER A 400 -21.82 2.13 7.84
N ALA A 401 -21.55 1.39 6.77
CA ALA A 401 -20.68 1.86 5.70
C ALA A 401 -21.34 2.98 4.90
N SER A 402 -20.52 3.81 4.24
CA SER A 402 -21.03 4.82 3.29
C SER A 402 -21.87 4.17 2.19
N LYS A 403 -22.80 4.91 1.57
CA LYS A 403 -23.61 4.38 0.47
C LYS A 403 -22.78 3.83 -0.69
N GLN A 404 -21.66 4.49 -0.99
CA GLN A 404 -20.70 4.00 -1.98
C GLN A 404 -20.09 2.66 -1.51
N SER A 405 -19.60 2.58 -0.27
CA SER A 405 -19.04 1.34 0.28
C SER A 405 -20.05 0.19 0.35
N GLN A 406 -21.34 0.47 0.65
CA GLN A 406 -22.41 -0.52 0.60
C GLN A 406 -22.58 -1.10 -0.81
N GLN A 407 -22.65 -0.22 -1.82
CA GLN A 407 -22.69 -0.62 -3.23
C GLN A 407 -21.46 -1.47 -3.59
N ASP A 408 -20.29 -1.06 -3.10
CA ASP A 408 -19.04 -1.70 -3.45
C ASP A 408 -18.88 -3.10 -2.83
N LEU A 409 -19.33 -3.27 -1.60
CA LEU A 409 -19.43 -4.56 -0.92
C LEU A 409 -20.45 -5.46 -1.61
N ASP A 410 -21.62 -4.93 -1.97
CA ASP A 410 -22.65 -5.69 -2.69
C ASP A 410 -22.16 -6.22 -4.03
N ASP A 411 -21.52 -5.36 -4.83
CA ASP A 411 -20.94 -5.74 -6.12
C ASP A 411 -19.87 -6.81 -5.94
N SER A 412 -18.97 -6.64 -4.97
CA SER A 412 -17.91 -7.64 -4.72
C SER A 412 -18.47 -8.97 -4.22
N ASN A 413 -19.52 -8.95 -3.39
CA ASN A 413 -20.19 -10.16 -2.89
C ASN A 413 -20.98 -10.87 -4.00
N ARG A 414 -21.60 -10.11 -4.92
CA ARG A 414 -22.22 -10.66 -6.14
C ARG A 414 -21.18 -11.39 -7.00
N LEU A 415 -20.01 -10.77 -7.22
CA LEU A 415 -18.92 -11.38 -7.99
C LEU A 415 -18.39 -12.66 -7.32
N LEU A 416 -18.22 -12.67 -5.99
CA LEU A 416 -17.85 -13.87 -5.23
C LEU A 416 -18.86 -15.01 -5.41
N LYS A 417 -20.17 -14.71 -5.42
CA LYS A 417 -21.20 -15.72 -5.69
C LYS A 417 -21.06 -16.33 -7.09
N GLY A 418 -20.80 -15.50 -8.11
CA GLY A 418 -20.55 -15.99 -9.47
C GLY A 418 -19.26 -16.81 -9.56
N ASP A 419 -18.19 -16.39 -8.88
CA ASP A 419 -16.95 -17.15 -8.82
C ASP A 419 -17.19 -18.55 -8.24
N LEU A 420 -17.95 -18.66 -7.15
CA LEU A 420 -18.30 -19.94 -6.52
C LEU A 420 -19.10 -20.85 -7.45
N VAL A 421 -19.99 -20.29 -8.29
CA VAL A 421 -20.71 -21.07 -9.32
C VAL A 421 -19.72 -21.66 -10.31
N LEU A 422 -18.79 -20.85 -10.82
CA LEU A 422 -17.78 -21.30 -11.78
C LEU A 422 -16.79 -22.30 -11.16
N MET A 423 -16.37 -22.11 -9.92
CA MET A 423 -15.50 -23.05 -9.22
C MET A 423 -16.18 -24.41 -8.98
N ARG A 424 -17.45 -24.42 -8.57
CA ARG A 424 -18.23 -25.66 -8.42
C ARG A 424 -18.36 -26.38 -9.76
N ARG A 425 -18.58 -25.65 -10.86
CA ARG A 425 -18.55 -26.21 -12.22
C ARG A 425 -17.18 -26.81 -12.54
N ARG A 426 -16.08 -26.11 -12.28
CA ARG A 426 -14.71 -26.57 -12.57
C ARG A 426 -14.32 -27.86 -11.81
N ARG A 427 -14.95 -28.12 -10.66
CA ARG A 427 -14.81 -29.38 -9.91
C ARG A 427 -15.38 -30.61 -10.64
N LEU A 428 -16.36 -30.41 -11.53
CA LEU A 428 -16.94 -31.50 -12.30
C LEU A 428 -16.00 -31.95 -13.44
N PRO A 429 -16.03 -33.25 -13.81
CA PRO A 429 -15.39 -33.75 -15.03
C PRO A 429 -15.80 -32.91 -16.26
N PRO A 430 -14.91 -32.64 -17.23
CA PRO A 430 -15.18 -31.75 -18.36
C PRO A 430 -16.47 -32.04 -19.13
N ASP A 431 -16.83 -33.32 -19.27
CA ASP A 431 -18.03 -33.85 -19.93
C ASP A 431 -19.32 -33.65 -19.13
N ALA A 432 -19.23 -33.43 -17.81
CA ALA A 432 -20.37 -33.23 -16.91
C ALA A 432 -20.63 -31.73 -16.60
N ARG A 433 -19.85 -30.81 -17.18
CA ARG A 433 -19.96 -29.38 -16.87
C ARG A 433 -21.15 -28.74 -17.60
N PRO A 434 -22.04 -28.04 -16.89
CA PRO A 434 -23.10 -27.24 -17.53
C PRO A 434 -22.53 -26.24 -18.55
N GLU A 435 -23.33 -25.91 -19.58
CA GLU A 435 -22.98 -24.84 -20.51
C GLU A 435 -22.90 -23.48 -19.81
N LEU A 436 -22.02 -22.62 -20.31
CA LEU A 436 -21.87 -21.24 -19.84
C LEU A 436 -22.66 -20.31 -20.76
N ASP A 437 -23.37 -19.37 -20.17
CA ASP A 437 -24.07 -18.27 -20.80
C ASP A 437 -23.41 -16.91 -20.49
N ASP A 438 -23.84 -15.88 -21.22
CA ASP A 438 -23.33 -14.51 -21.05
C ASP A 438 -23.65 -13.88 -19.69
N ARG A 439 -24.63 -14.41 -18.94
CA ARG A 439 -24.96 -13.91 -17.59
C ARG A 439 -23.88 -14.34 -16.60
N GLN A 440 -23.31 -15.55 -16.73
CA GLN A 440 -22.19 -15.94 -15.86
C GLN A 440 -20.95 -15.07 -16.09
N LYS A 441 -20.69 -14.65 -17.33
CA LYS A 441 -19.60 -13.72 -17.66
C LYS A 441 -19.70 -12.38 -16.92
N GLN A 442 -20.91 -11.89 -16.69
CA GLN A 442 -21.16 -10.60 -16.03
C GLN A 442 -21.26 -10.70 -14.49
N SER A 443 -21.39 -11.91 -13.96
CA SER A 443 -21.61 -12.16 -12.53
C SER A 443 -20.40 -12.75 -11.81
N ALA A 444 -19.30 -13.03 -12.51
CA ALA A 444 -18.05 -13.53 -11.94
C ALA A 444 -16.87 -12.59 -12.24
N ASN A 445 -15.80 -12.70 -11.45
CA ASN A 445 -14.55 -12.01 -11.71
C ASN A 445 -13.91 -12.54 -13.00
N GLN A 446 -13.26 -11.63 -13.75
CA GLN A 446 -12.78 -11.95 -15.09
C GLN A 446 -11.74 -13.09 -15.10
N TRP A 447 -10.89 -13.18 -14.09
CA TRP A 447 -9.93 -14.26 -13.90
C TRP A 447 -10.65 -15.63 -13.82
N VAL A 448 -11.62 -15.75 -12.92
CA VAL A 448 -12.38 -16.99 -12.72
C VAL A 448 -13.17 -17.36 -13.98
N TRP A 449 -13.70 -16.36 -14.69
CA TRP A 449 -14.36 -16.56 -15.99
C TRP A 449 -13.42 -17.11 -17.07
N VAL A 450 -12.24 -16.49 -17.26
CA VAL A 450 -11.29 -16.93 -18.30
C VAL A 450 -10.76 -18.34 -18.05
N HIS A 451 -10.67 -18.73 -16.78
CA HIS A 451 -10.27 -20.06 -16.32
C HIS A 451 -11.46 -21.00 -16.07
N ALA A 452 -12.68 -20.66 -16.51
CA ALA A 452 -13.89 -21.45 -16.22
C ALA A 452 -13.85 -22.89 -16.76
N ASN A 453 -12.95 -23.21 -17.70
CA ASN A 453 -12.74 -24.54 -18.25
C ASN A 453 -11.48 -25.25 -17.74
N ASP A 454 -10.66 -24.57 -16.95
CA ASP A 454 -9.44 -25.17 -16.39
C ASP A 454 -9.78 -26.00 -15.14
N PRO A 455 -9.04 -27.07 -14.84
CA PRO A 455 -9.19 -27.75 -13.55
C PRO A 455 -8.90 -26.78 -12.39
N LEU A 456 -9.45 -27.09 -11.21
CA LEU A 456 -9.05 -26.38 -10.00
C LEU A 456 -7.64 -26.81 -9.59
N ASP A 457 -6.82 -25.85 -9.16
CA ASP A 457 -5.56 -26.17 -8.50
C ASP A 457 -5.71 -26.43 -7.00
N ALA A 458 -4.61 -26.77 -6.32
CA ALA A 458 -4.61 -27.12 -4.90
C ALA A 458 -5.07 -25.96 -3.98
N TRP A 459 -4.76 -24.71 -4.32
CA TRP A 459 -5.19 -23.54 -3.55
C TRP A 459 -6.69 -23.28 -3.74
N GLU A 460 -7.16 -23.32 -4.98
CA GLU A 460 -8.57 -23.17 -5.31
C GLU A 460 -9.43 -24.30 -4.72
N VAL A 461 -8.93 -25.54 -4.71
CA VAL A 461 -9.59 -26.67 -4.02
C VAL A 461 -9.68 -26.41 -2.52
N PHE A 462 -8.60 -25.96 -1.89
CA PHE A 462 -8.59 -25.59 -0.47
C PHE A 462 -9.62 -24.49 -0.17
N ALA A 463 -9.59 -23.39 -0.94
CA ALA A 463 -10.49 -22.27 -0.74
C ALA A 463 -11.96 -22.68 -0.98
N LEU A 464 -12.26 -23.38 -2.07
CA LEU A 464 -13.61 -23.86 -2.37
C LEU A 464 -14.15 -24.79 -1.27
N ASN A 465 -13.31 -25.65 -0.70
CA ASN A 465 -13.73 -26.54 0.39
C ASN A 465 -14.18 -25.75 1.63
N CYS A 466 -13.56 -24.61 1.95
CA CYS A 466 -14.02 -23.75 3.05
C CYS A 466 -15.44 -23.20 2.80
N PHE A 467 -15.83 -22.95 1.54
CA PHE A 467 -17.20 -22.54 1.20
C PHE A 467 -18.21 -23.69 1.11
N LEU A 468 -17.74 -24.91 0.85
CA LEU A 468 -18.61 -26.10 0.77
C LEU A 468 -18.86 -26.73 2.15
N TYR A 469 -17.86 -26.67 3.01
CA TYR A 469 -17.86 -27.26 4.35
C TYR A 469 -17.32 -26.22 5.34
N PRO A 470 -18.01 -25.09 5.52
CA PRO A 470 -17.52 -24.03 6.39
C PRO A 470 -17.44 -24.52 7.82
N ASP A 471 -16.35 -24.13 8.49
CA ASP A 471 -16.13 -24.32 9.92
C ASP A 471 -16.13 -22.93 10.58
N PRO A 472 -17.32 -22.43 10.98
CA PRO A 472 -17.47 -21.02 11.36
C PRO A 472 -16.54 -20.62 12.50
N PRO A 473 -15.82 -19.50 12.38
CA PRO A 473 -15.02 -19.00 13.48
C PRO A 473 -15.89 -18.66 14.70
N ASN A 474 -15.31 -18.73 15.90
CA ASN A 474 -16.01 -18.31 17.12
C ASN A 474 -16.43 -16.82 17.04
N SER A 475 -17.30 -16.37 17.95
CA SER A 475 -17.88 -15.02 17.90
C SER A 475 -16.85 -13.89 17.99
N ARG A 476 -15.73 -14.08 18.70
CA ARG A 476 -14.67 -13.06 18.81
C ARG A 476 -13.82 -12.98 17.54
N VAL A 477 -13.52 -14.12 16.92
CA VAL A 477 -12.84 -14.17 15.61
C VAL A 477 -13.77 -13.66 14.50
N THR A 478 -15.08 -13.93 14.61
CA THR A 478 -16.07 -13.34 13.71
C THR A 478 -16.11 -11.82 13.85
N ALA A 479 -16.10 -11.29 15.09
CA ALA A 479 -16.03 -9.85 15.35
C ALA A 479 -14.76 -9.22 14.77
N PHE A 480 -13.63 -9.94 14.78
CA PHE A 480 -12.40 -9.48 14.13
C PHE A 480 -12.62 -9.10 12.66
N PHE A 481 -13.23 -10.02 11.88
CA PHE A 481 -13.51 -9.78 10.47
C PHE A 481 -14.67 -8.81 10.24
N ASP A 482 -15.72 -8.87 11.05
CA ASP A 482 -16.89 -8.00 10.92
C ASP A 482 -16.51 -6.54 11.20
N ASP A 483 -15.71 -6.26 12.24
CA ASP A 483 -15.55 -4.91 12.75
C ASP A 483 -14.22 -4.25 12.39
N PHE A 484 -13.15 -5.01 12.14
CA PHE A 484 -11.80 -4.43 12.01
C PHE A 484 -11.15 -4.65 10.65
N MET A 485 -11.35 -5.79 10.01
CA MET A 485 -10.69 -6.10 8.73
C MET A 485 -11.47 -5.57 7.53
N HIS A 486 -10.78 -4.88 6.61
CA HIS A 486 -11.35 -4.39 5.35
C HIS A 486 -11.44 -5.49 4.29
N ASP A 487 -12.27 -5.26 3.28
CA ASP A 487 -12.41 -6.17 2.14
C ASP A 487 -11.37 -5.83 1.05
N SER A 488 -10.60 -6.84 0.63
CA SER A 488 -9.49 -6.69 -0.32
C SER A 488 -9.95 -6.22 -1.71
N ILE A 489 -11.17 -6.58 -2.14
CA ILE A 489 -11.65 -6.32 -3.49
C ILE A 489 -12.62 -5.13 -3.51
N ALA A 490 -13.53 -5.03 -2.54
CA ALA A 490 -14.61 -4.05 -2.57
C ALA A 490 -14.11 -2.60 -2.63
N GLY A 491 -13.07 -2.27 -1.85
CA GLY A 491 -12.54 -0.91 -1.68
C GLY A 491 -11.47 -0.48 -2.69
N PHE A 492 -11.20 -1.27 -3.74
CA PHE A 492 -10.17 -0.94 -4.72
C PHE A 492 -10.72 -0.85 -6.14
N TYR A 493 -10.39 0.25 -6.83
CA TYR A 493 -10.98 0.60 -8.11
C TYR A 493 -9.89 0.79 -9.18
N LEU A 494 -10.10 0.16 -10.33
CA LEU A 494 -9.36 0.46 -11.55
C LEU A 494 -10.04 1.53 -12.41
N ALA A 495 -11.34 1.76 -12.21
CA ALA A 495 -12.15 2.68 -13.00
C ALA A 495 -12.97 3.65 -12.14
N GLY A 496 -13.01 4.90 -12.60
CA GLY A 496 -13.69 6.01 -11.94
C GLY A 496 -12.83 6.71 -10.90
N GLU A 497 -13.34 7.84 -10.41
CA GLU A 497 -12.66 8.75 -9.51
C GLU A 497 -12.68 8.21 -8.07
N VAL A 498 -11.49 7.94 -7.52
CA VAL A 498 -11.34 7.27 -6.22
C VAL A 498 -11.29 8.29 -5.09
N THR A 499 -10.37 9.26 -5.20
CA THR A 499 -10.17 10.21 -4.11
C THR A 499 -11.17 11.36 -4.18
N GLU A 500 -11.41 12.00 -3.04
CA GLU A 500 -12.17 13.26 -2.99
C GLU A 500 -11.60 14.32 -3.95
N TYR A 501 -10.29 14.32 -4.20
CA TYR A 501 -9.68 15.25 -5.16
C TYR A 501 -10.05 14.88 -6.60
N ASP A 502 -9.91 13.60 -6.97
CA ASP A 502 -10.28 13.11 -8.31
C ASP A 502 -11.73 13.47 -8.64
N LYS A 503 -12.64 13.27 -7.68
CA LYS A 503 -14.07 13.61 -7.81
C LYS A 503 -14.28 15.11 -8.04
N ARG A 504 -13.60 15.98 -7.26
CA ARG A 504 -13.70 17.44 -7.45
C ARG A 504 -13.13 17.90 -8.79
N VAL A 505 -11.99 17.35 -9.21
CA VAL A 505 -11.42 17.61 -10.53
C VAL A 505 -12.41 17.22 -11.62
N LYS A 506 -13.03 16.04 -11.50
CA LYS A 506 -14.00 15.56 -12.49
C LYS A 506 -15.24 16.43 -12.56
N ILE A 507 -15.79 16.82 -11.41
CA ILE A 507 -16.91 17.76 -11.34
C ILE A 507 -16.55 19.06 -12.06
N ALA A 508 -15.39 19.65 -11.75
CA ALA A 508 -14.95 20.90 -12.36
C ALA A 508 -14.76 20.78 -13.89
N GLU A 509 -14.27 19.63 -14.38
CA GLU A 509 -14.16 19.33 -15.81
C GLU A 509 -15.53 19.23 -16.49
N VAL A 510 -16.45 18.50 -15.87
CA VAL A 510 -17.74 18.15 -16.47
C VAL A 510 -18.72 19.34 -16.45
N LEU A 511 -18.70 20.16 -15.40
CA LEU A 511 -19.56 21.36 -15.31
C LEU A 511 -19.23 22.43 -16.37
N LYS A 512 -18.03 22.39 -16.97
CA LYS A 512 -17.64 23.28 -18.07
C LYS A 512 -18.20 22.84 -19.43
N LYS A 513 -18.74 21.62 -19.53
CA LYS A 513 -19.23 21.06 -20.81
C LYS A 513 -20.67 21.52 -21.10
N PRO A 514 -21.03 21.77 -22.37
CA PRO A 514 -22.38 22.16 -22.73
C PRO A 514 -23.37 21.02 -22.42
N PRO A 515 -24.60 21.31 -21.93
CA PRO A 515 -25.56 20.29 -21.49
C PRO A 515 -25.85 19.20 -22.54
N ASN A 516 -25.93 19.58 -23.82
CA ASN A 516 -26.22 18.66 -24.92
C ASN A 516 -25.09 17.67 -25.23
N SER A 517 -23.88 17.89 -24.69
CA SER A 517 -22.72 17.00 -24.85
C SER A 517 -22.58 15.96 -23.74
N LEU A 518 -23.32 16.12 -22.64
CA LEU A 518 -23.24 15.24 -21.47
C LEU A 518 -23.94 13.91 -21.77
N LYS A 519 -23.20 12.81 -21.58
CA LYS A 519 -23.69 11.43 -21.76
C LYS A 519 -23.18 10.54 -20.63
N GLY A 520 -23.88 9.43 -20.41
CA GLY A 520 -23.48 8.41 -19.45
C GLY A 520 -23.24 8.98 -18.05
N PHE A 521 -22.18 8.53 -17.40
CA PHE A 521 -21.84 8.96 -16.04
C PHE A 521 -21.57 10.47 -15.90
N ASN A 522 -21.04 11.13 -16.93
CA ASN A 522 -20.86 12.59 -16.88
C ASN A 522 -22.18 13.34 -16.74
N LYS A 523 -23.26 12.83 -17.36
CA LYS A 523 -24.60 13.40 -17.18
C LYS A 523 -25.10 13.18 -15.74
N LYS A 524 -24.89 11.99 -15.19
CA LYS A 524 -25.22 11.64 -13.80
C LYS A 524 -24.54 12.56 -12.78
N ILE A 525 -23.27 12.92 -13.01
CA ILE A 525 -22.52 13.86 -12.17
C ILE A 525 -23.22 15.23 -12.12
N VAL A 526 -23.59 15.79 -13.28
CA VAL A 526 -24.22 17.12 -13.35
C VAL A 526 -25.62 17.11 -12.74
N GLU A 527 -26.40 16.06 -12.98
CA GLU A 527 -27.73 15.88 -12.39
C GLU A 527 -27.65 15.81 -10.87
N HIS A 528 -26.72 15.02 -10.32
CA HIS A 528 -26.49 14.90 -8.88
C HIS A 528 -26.01 16.22 -8.26
N TRP A 529 -25.07 16.90 -8.93
CA TRP A 529 -24.57 18.21 -8.50
C TRP A 529 -25.71 19.24 -8.40
N ASN A 530 -26.54 19.34 -9.43
CA ASN A 530 -27.68 20.27 -9.46
C ASN A 530 -28.71 19.94 -8.38
N LEU A 531 -29.00 18.65 -8.18
CA LEU A 531 -29.92 18.19 -7.13
C LEU A 531 -29.42 18.63 -5.75
N CYS A 532 -28.18 18.33 -5.39
CA CYS A 532 -27.60 18.67 -4.09
C CYS A 532 -27.61 20.19 -3.83
N HIS A 533 -27.25 21.00 -4.84
CA HIS A 533 -27.27 22.46 -4.72
C HIS A 533 -28.67 23.03 -4.62
N SER A 534 -29.65 22.44 -5.33
CA SER A 534 -31.05 22.83 -5.23
C SER A 534 -31.61 22.55 -3.82
N LEU A 535 -31.27 21.40 -3.24
CA LEU A 535 -31.67 21.02 -1.89
C LEU A 535 -31.00 21.90 -0.83
N ALA A 536 -29.72 22.21 -0.97
CA ALA A 536 -29.03 23.16 -0.10
C ALA A 536 -29.67 24.56 -0.14
N LYS A 537 -30.14 25.01 -1.31
CA LYS A 537 -30.89 26.26 -1.45
C LYS A 537 -32.25 26.19 -0.75
N ARG A 538 -33.04 25.12 -0.99
CA ARG A 538 -34.34 24.88 -0.34
C ARG A 538 -34.21 24.86 1.19
N LYS A 539 -33.19 24.17 1.72
CA LYS A 539 -32.85 24.13 3.15
C LYS A 539 -32.56 25.54 3.70
N LYS A 540 -31.74 26.35 3.00
CA LYS A 540 -31.46 27.74 3.39
C LYS A 540 -32.71 28.63 3.39
N LEU A 541 -33.70 28.31 2.57
CA LEU A 541 -35.00 28.98 2.52
C LEU A 541 -35.98 28.50 3.61
N GLY A 542 -35.58 27.55 4.46
CA GLY A 542 -36.41 27.03 5.55
C GLY A 542 -37.45 25.99 5.10
N GLU A 543 -37.32 25.43 3.91
CA GLU A 543 -38.20 24.34 3.46
C GLU A 543 -37.96 23.05 4.26
N SER A 544 -39.03 22.30 4.55
CA SER A 544 -38.93 20.99 5.19
C SER A 544 -38.39 19.97 4.20
N LEU A 545 -37.24 19.36 4.54
CA LEU A 545 -36.60 18.30 3.77
C LEU A 545 -36.63 17.00 4.58
N ASN A 546 -36.76 15.85 3.91
CA ASN A 546 -36.61 14.56 4.56
C ASN A 546 -35.13 14.25 4.88
N GLU A 547 -34.85 13.16 5.60
CA GLU A 547 -33.47 12.82 6.00
C GLU A 547 -32.52 12.62 4.82
N GLU A 548 -32.98 11.99 3.73
CA GLU A 548 -32.18 11.76 2.52
C GLU A 548 -31.88 13.07 1.79
N GLU A 549 -32.88 13.94 1.63
CA GLU A 549 -32.73 15.27 1.06
C GLU A 549 -31.78 16.14 1.89
N LEU A 550 -31.82 16.03 3.23
CA LEU A 550 -30.90 16.72 4.12
C LEU A 550 -29.45 16.24 3.97
N LEU A 551 -29.22 14.94 3.76
CA LEU A 551 -27.88 14.40 3.50
C LEU A 551 -27.32 14.92 2.18
N LEU A 552 -28.12 14.90 1.11
CA LEU A 552 -27.73 15.45 -0.20
C LEU A 552 -27.47 16.96 -0.14
N ALA A 553 -28.28 17.72 0.61
CA ALA A 553 -28.02 19.14 0.83
C ALA A 553 -26.66 19.38 1.51
N ARG A 554 -26.27 18.55 2.50
CA ARG A 554 -24.96 18.67 3.18
C ARG A 554 -23.79 18.39 2.26
N GLU A 555 -23.94 17.50 1.27
CA GLU A 555 -22.88 17.24 0.28
C GLU A 555 -22.47 18.52 -0.46
N ALA A 556 -23.42 19.40 -0.78
CA ALA A 556 -23.14 20.67 -1.45
C ALA A 556 -22.58 21.75 -0.49
N GLU A 557 -22.91 21.67 0.80
CA GLU A 557 -22.45 22.64 1.80
C GLU A 557 -21.00 22.38 2.24
N THR A 558 -20.64 21.11 2.44
CA THR A 558 -19.38 20.70 3.11
C THR A 558 -18.65 19.55 2.40
N GLY A 559 -19.36 18.78 1.57
CA GLY A 559 -18.84 17.56 0.95
C GLY A 559 -18.25 17.76 -0.44
N THR A 560 -18.37 16.69 -1.24
CA THR A 560 -18.12 16.68 -2.68
C THR A 560 -19.33 15.97 -3.32
N PRO A 561 -20.30 16.70 -3.89
CA PRO A 561 -21.51 16.14 -4.48
C PRO A 561 -21.17 15.25 -5.68
N TYR A 562 -21.07 13.95 -5.44
CA TYR A 562 -20.65 12.98 -6.45
C TYR A 562 -21.57 11.76 -6.40
N PRO A 563 -22.16 11.35 -7.54
CA PRO A 563 -23.10 10.24 -7.54
C PRO A 563 -22.42 8.91 -7.20
N ILE A 564 -23.20 7.99 -6.63
CA ILE A 564 -22.74 6.62 -6.39
C ILE A 564 -22.38 5.98 -7.74
N MET A 565 -21.17 5.44 -7.80
CA MET A 565 -20.62 4.71 -8.93
C MET A 565 -20.91 3.21 -8.77
N THR A 566 -21.52 2.61 -9.78
CA THR A 566 -21.88 1.19 -9.83
C THR A 566 -21.08 0.46 -10.91
N ASP A 567 -21.09 -0.87 -10.90
CA ASP A 567 -20.52 -1.66 -12.01
C ASP A 567 -21.25 -1.43 -13.34
N GLU A 568 -22.50 -0.95 -13.35
CA GLU A 568 -23.21 -0.60 -14.60
C GLU A 568 -22.63 0.66 -15.26
N ASP A 569 -22.14 1.60 -14.44
CA ASP A 569 -21.52 2.84 -14.89
C ASP A 569 -20.12 2.63 -15.49
N THR A 570 -19.51 1.45 -15.28
CA THR A 570 -18.09 1.19 -15.60
C THR A 570 -17.73 1.37 -17.08
N LYS A 571 -18.71 1.22 -17.99
CA LYS A 571 -18.48 1.42 -19.44
C LYS A 571 -18.07 2.87 -19.75
N ASP A 572 -18.51 3.82 -18.95
CA ASP A 572 -18.17 5.24 -19.10
C ASP A 572 -16.86 5.63 -18.38
N MET A 573 -16.34 4.74 -17.54
CA MET A 573 -15.19 4.99 -16.65
C MET A 573 -13.92 4.24 -17.06
N ARG A 574 -14.05 3.11 -17.76
CA ARG A 574 -12.90 2.29 -18.18
C ARG A 574 -12.26 2.85 -19.44
N ASN A 575 -10.93 2.75 -19.48
CA ASN A 575 -10.16 2.89 -20.71
C ASN A 575 -9.87 1.51 -21.33
N GLY A 576 -9.22 1.49 -22.50
CA GLY A 576 -8.89 0.24 -23.20
C GLY A 576 -8.09 -0.75 -22.35
N MET A 577 -7.12 -0.26 -21.57
CA MET A 577 -6.27 -1.09 -20.70
C MET A 577 -7.04 -1.66 -19.49
N ILE A 578 -8.00 -0.93 -18.93
CA ILE A 578 -8.84 -1.49 -17.85
C ILE A 578 -9.82 -2.50 -18.42
N THR A 579 -10.33 -2.25 -19.63
CA THR A 579 -11.29 -3.14 -20.33
C THR A 579 -10.71 -4.52 -20.60
N THR A 580 -9.38 -4.64 -20.76
CA THR A 580 -8.73 -5.95 -20.91
C THR A 580 -8.63 -6.73 -19.59
N GLN A 581 -8.70 -6.05 -18.44
CA GLN A 581 -8.52 -6.66 -17.12
C GLN A 581 -9.82 -7.00 -16.40
N THR A 582 -10.86 -6.19 -16.61
CA THR A 582 -12.11 -6.32 -15.87
C THR A 582 -13.28 -5.75 -16.65
N SER A 583 -14.48 -6.31 -16.45
CA SER A 583 -15.76 -5.71 -16.86
C SER A 583 -16.41 -4.84 -15.79
N THR A 584 -15.81 -4.69 -14.60
CA THR A 584 -16.36 -4.02 -13.42
C THR A 584 -15.55 -2.77 -13.09
N ARG A 585 -15.84 -2.08 -11.97
CA ARG A 585 -14.96 -1.01 -11.48
C ARG A 585 -13.71 -1.53 -10.76
N ARG A 586 -13.72 -2.79 -10.32
CA ARG A 586 -12.62 -3.44 -9.59
C ARG A 586 -11.73 -4.21 -10.54
N GLU A 587 -10.55 -4.58 -10.08
CA GLU A 587 -9.73 -5.56 -10.81
C GLU A 587 -10.40 -6.93 -10.94
N GLY A 588 -10.00 -7.69 -11.96
CA GLY A 588 -10.67 -8.93 -12.35
C GLY A 588 -10.19 -10.20 -11.63
N GLY A 589 -9.32 -10.10 -10.62
CA GLY A 589 -8.66 -11.25 -9.98
C GLY A 589 -9.58 -12.13 -9.13
N GLY A 590 -10.47 -11.51 -8.36
CA GLY A 590 -11.40 -12.20 -7.45
C GLY A 590 -10.77 -12.74 -6.16
N TYR A 591 -11.55 -13.49 -5.39
CA TYR A 591 -11.23 -13.90 -4.01
C TYR A 591 -10.49 -15.24 -3.89
N PHE A 592 -10.02 -15.81 -5.00
CA PHE A 592 -9.40 -17.14 -5.02
C PHE A 592 -7.93 -17.11 -5.43
N LEU A 593 -7.38 -15.91 -5.68
CA LEU A 593 -5.95 -15.76 -5.90
C LEU A 593 -5.16 -15.97 -4.61
N ARG A 594 -4.07 -16.72 -4.72
CA ARG A 594 -3.12 -16.94 -3.64
C ARG A 594 -2.28 -15.68 -3.41
N ARG A 595 -2.05 -15.30 -2.14
CA ARG A 595 -1.15 -14.17 -1.79
C ARG A 595 0.21 -14.34 -2.46
N GLY A 596 0.76 -13.29 -3.09
CA GLY A 596 2.06 -13.31 -3.77
C GLY A 596 2.06 -14.02 -5.14
N TYR A 597 0.90 -14.48 -5.60
CA TYR A 597 0.73 -14.93 -6.97
C TYR A 597 0.76 -13.75 -7.95
N PHE A 598 1.54 -13.90 -9.02
CA PHE A 598 1.54 -12.97 -10.14
C PHE A 598 1.17 -13.70 -11.44
N PRO A 599 0.08 -13.31 -12.11
CA PRO A 599 -0.20 -13.79 -13.46
C PRO A 599 0.88 -13.29 -14.41
N ARG A 600 1.91 -14.12 -14.70
CA ARG A 600 3.00 -13.77 -15.64
C ARG A 600 2.52 -13.53 -17.07
N ASP A 601 1.35 -14.08 -17.38
CA ASP A 601 0.63 -13.91 -18.63
C ASP A 601 -0.67 -13.17 -18.31
N GLY A 602 -0.93 -12.06 -18.98
CA GLY A 602 -2.16 -11.29 -18.79
C GLY A 602 -3.40 -12.12 -19.15
N ILE A 603 -4.57 -11.66 -18.70
CA ILE A 603 -5.87 -12.35 -18.86
C ILE A 603 -6.20 -12.73 -20.33
N ILE A 604 -5.54 -12.11 -21.31
CA ILE A 604 -5.72 -12.33 -22.75
C ILE A 604 -4.83 -13.45 -23.32
N PHE A 605 -3.61 -13.64 -22.80
CA PHE A 605 -2.65 -14.60 -23.36
C PHE A 605 -2.64 -15.88 -22.54
N LYS A 606 -3.37 -16.90 -23.00
CA LYS A 606 -3.45 -18.21 -22.32
C LYS A 606 -2.15 -19.00 -22.47
N LYS A 607 -1.47 -19.27 -21.36
CA LYS A 607 -0.58 -20.43 -21.20
C LYS A 607 -0.80 -21.10 -19.84
N HIS A 608 -0.51 -22.39 -19.78
CA HIS A 608 -0.77 -23.23 -18.61
C HIS A 608 -0.12 -22.67 -17.34
N LEU A 609 -0.95 -22.58 -16.30
CA LEU A 609 -0.58 -22.12 -14.97
C LEU A 609 0.35 -23.13 -14.29
N THR A 610 1.60 -22.76 -14.08
CA THR A 610 2.41 -23.29 -12.98
C THR A 610 2.45 -22.23 -11.91
N TYR A 611 1.80 -22.50 -10.78
CA TYR A 611 2.04 -21.77 -9.54
C TYR A 611 3.55 -21.79 -9.30
N PRO A 612 4.21 -20.64 -9.16
CA PRO A 612 5.51 -20.64 -8.54
C PRO A 612 5.30 -21.27 -7.17
N ASP A 613 5.93 -22.43 -6.94
CA ASP A 613 5.94 -23.07 -5.62
C ASP A 613 6.58 -22.18 -4.54
N ASN A 614 6.98 -20.96 -4.86
CA ASN A 614 7.76 -20.07 -4.03
C ASN A 614 7.09 -19.69 -2.69
N LEU A 615 5.79 -19.94 -2.55
CA LEU A 615 5.07 -19.81 -1.27
C LEU A 615 4.72 -21.16 -0.63
N SER A 616 4.91 -22.28 -1.33
CA SER A 616 4.94 -23.66 -0.81
C SER A 616 6.39 -24.14 -0.57
N ARG A 617 7.39 -23.35 -0.94
CA ARG A 617 8.80 -23.62 -0.70
C ARG A 617 9.05 -23.39 0.80
N SER A 618 9.31 -24.49 1.52
CA SER A 618 10.38 -24.45 2.52
C SER A 618 11.56 -23.72 1.89
N ALA A 619 12.21 -22.81 2.63
CA ALA A 619 13.40 -22.08 2.22
C ALA A 619 14.20 -22.92 1.21
N GLN A 620 14.45 -22.39 0.00
CA GLN A 620 15.37 -23.11 -0.87
C GLN A 620 16.66 -23.26 -0.08
N VAL A 621 16.99 -24.51 0.21
CA VAL A 621 18.29 -24.92 0.72
C VAL A 621 19.30 -24.38 -0.28
N ILE A 622 19.89 -23.23 0.04
CA ILE A 622 21.24 -22.94 -0.42
C ILE A 622 22.04 -24.10 0.15
N ARG A 623 22.59 -24.93 -0.74
CA ARG A 623 23.57 -25.94 -0.35
C ARG A 623 24.80 -25.20 0.18
N VAL A 624 24.75 -24.81 1.43
CA VAL A 624 25.93 -24.72 2.27
C VAL A 624 26.13 -26.14 2.79
N GLN A 625 27.33 -26.68 2.62
CA GLN A 625 27.73 -27.92 3.25
C GLN A 625 27.40 -27.85 4.74
N ARG A 626 26.50 -28.72 5.21
CA ARG A 626 26.06 -28.79 6.60
C ARG A 626 27.21 -29.15 7.53
N ALA A 627 27.29 -28.44 8.64
CA ALA A 627 27.05 -29.01 9.97
C ALA A 627 26.50 -27.89 10.87
N GLY A 628 25.27 -27.88 11.41
CA GLY A 628 24.10 -28.74 11.29
C GLY A 628 22.86 -28.06 11.93
N LYS A 629 21.67 -28.46 11.46
CA LYS A 629 20.28 -28.23 11.95
C LYS A 629 19.64 -26.81 11.90
N PRO A 630 18.29 -26.71 11.68
CA PRO A 630 17.73 -25.86 10.62
C PRO A 630 16.56 -24.89 10.97
N ASP A 631 16.35 -23.94 10.05
CA ASP A 631 15.13 -23.28 9.53
C ASP A 631 13.96 -22.88 10.45
N GLU A 632 13.91 -21.59 10.82
CA GLU A 632 12.66 -20.81 10.98
C GLU A 632 12.89 -19.35 10.53
N LEU A 633 12.34 -18.95 9.38
CA LEU A 633 12.42 -17.58 8.82
C LEU A 633 11.13 -16.77 9.04
N TYR A 634 10.18 -17.34 9.78
CA TYR A 634 8.88 -16.76 10.08
C TYR A 634 8.61 -16.92 11.57
N GLU A 635 8.59 -15.82 12.32
CA GLU A 635 8.13 -15.79 13.71
C GLU A 635 6.66 -15.36 13.77
N ALA A 636 5.88 -15.98 14.65
CA ALA A 636 4.59 -15.45 15.07
C ALA A 636 4.27 -15.97 16.48
N TYR A 637 4.56 -15.19 17.52
CA TYR A 637 3.90 -15.27 18.83
C TYR A 637 4.15 -13.98 19.62
N TRP A 638 3.11 -13.19 19.91
CA TRP A 638 3.05 -12.32 21.08
C TRP A 638 1.58 -12.08 21.48
N SER A 639 1.15 -12.70 22.58
CA SER A 639 0.13 -12.16 23.50
C SER A 639 0.84 -11.93 24.83
N ASN A 640 0.64 -10.81 25.54
CA ASN A 640 -0.36 -10.74 26.63
C ASN A 640 -0.70 -9.30 27.07
N SER A 641 -0.42 -8.28 26.24
CA SER A 641 -1.25 -7.08 26.04
C SER A 641 -0.41 -6.01 25.32
N VAL A 642 -0.95 -5.47 24.23
CA VAL A 642 -0.33 -4.33 23.52
C VAL A 642 -0.19 -3.12 24.46
N GLU A 643 -1.15 -2.93 25.38
CA GLU A 643 -1.09 -1.89 26.42
C GLU A 643 0.09 -2.09 27.40
N SER A 644 0.43 -3.32 27.82
CA SER A 644 1.61 -3.57 28.67
C SER A 644 2.92 -3.44 27.91
N ASP A 645 2.94 -3.79 26.63
CA ASP A 645 4.15 -3.75 25.81
C ASP A 645 4.53 -2.31 25.41
N VAL A 646 3.52 -1.45 25.20
CA VAL A 646 3.72 -0.01 24.98
C VAL A 646 4.06 0.72 26.29
N SER A 647 3.49 0.29 27.44
CA SER A 647 3.68 0.98 28.73
C SER A 647 4.89 0.51 29.56
N ARG A 648 5.39 -0.73 29.41
CA ARG A 648 6.46 -1.26 30.28
C ARG A 648 7.88 -0.85 29.88
N ASN A 649 8.12 -0.48 28.63
CA ASN A 649 9.50 -0.30 28.13
C ASN A 649 10.04 1.13 28.16
N GLY A 650 9.24 2.12 28.57
CA GLY A 650 9.73 3.47 28.88
C GLY A 650 10.74 3.53 30.04
N ARG A 651 11.00 2.41 30.72
CA ARG A 651 11.96 2.31 31.85
C ARG A 651 13.21 1.46 31.59
N LEU A 652 13.33 0.79 30.44
CA LEU A 652 14.49 -0.06 30.12
C LEU A 652 15.51 0.59 29.17
N ALA A 653 15.25 1.82 28.70
CA ALA A 653 16.18 2.60 27.88
C ALA A 653 17.07 3.57 28.69
N VAL A 654 17.12 3.42 30.02
CA VAL A 654 18.02 4.18 30.90
C VAL A 654 18.81 3.20 31.80
N VAL A 655 19.67 2.39 31.19
CA VAL A 655 20.93 1.90 31.78
C VAL A 655 21.98 1.77 30.68
#